data_AF-A0A067FZI9-F1
#
_entry.id   AF-A0A067FZI9-F1
#
_cell.length_a   1.000
_cell.length_b   1.000
_cell.length_c   1.000
_cell.angle_alpha   90.00
_cell.angle_beta   90.00
_cell.angle_gamma   90.00
#
_symmetry.space_group_name_H-M   'P 1'
#
loop_
_entity.id
_entity.type
_entity.pdbx_description
1 polymer ?
#
loop_
_entity_poly.entity_id
_entity_poly.type
_entity_poly.pdbx_seq_one_letter_code
_entity_poly.pdbx_strand_id
1 'polypeptide(L)'
;LPSSVIEELEQDLKHMIVRHSFLTVVHACIKCLCSVSKISGKGLSTVEHLILVFFKYLDSHNPDSKQVVGRSLFCLGLLIRYGSSLLTTSYEKNIDIVSNLNLFKRYLRMEDFSVKVRSLQALGFVLIARPEHMLEKDIGKILEATLADSSHIRLKMQALQNLYEYLLDAENQMETDKGSGNEVEYTVEDGHSVPVAAGAGDTNICGGIIQLYWDKILGRCLDANEEVRQTALKIVEVVLRQGLVHPITCVPYLIALETDPQEVNSKLAHHLLMNMNEKYPAFFESRLGDGLQMSFVFIQSIGGGSSECRNQKFQSKAAGTMKGKSDGSSLTQARLGVSQIYKLIRGNRNSRNKFMSSIVRKFDNPSCSDLVIPFLMYCTEVLALLPFSSPDEPLYLIYTINRVIQVRAGALEANMKAMSTHLLQRDAQKTTYENGMVDQESAEPVFNHMTSMDLNGTIKEEPAAQPIFYHMSSIDLNGTVQPEPNDQPLLHRMPPLEAKVHVMSSGEPRDIPKDDLQKVQVDCISATALQLLLKLKRYLKIVYGLNDARCQAYSPSEPQKPGEPLTKQNIPFDISDTRVALPSTYEDLMQKYQEFKNALKEDTVDYAVYTANIKRKRPAPRKGVRYGRIIGGDDDEDYSDEEWGGGARKLSNSGRKSYSCRRR
;
A
#
# COMPACT_ATOMS: atom_id res chain seq x y z
N LEU A 1 7.29 -50.22 22.15
CA LEU A 1 8.20 -50.07 23.33
C LEU A 1 7.72 -51.02 24.42
N PRO A 2 8.62 -51.69 25.16
CA PRO A 2 8.23 -52.43 26.36
C PRO A 2 7.50 -51.51 27.35
N SER A 3 6.47 -52.00 28.05
CA SER A 3 5.65 -51.18 28.96
C SER A 3 6.46 -50.55 30.08
N SER A 4 7.47 -51.26 30.61
CA SER A 4 8.38 -50.74 31.64
C SER A 4 9.16 -49.51 31.18
N VAL A 5 9.59 -49.49 29.92
CA VAL A 5 10.32 -48.36 29.34
C VAL A 5 9.40 -47.15 29.14
N ILE A 6 8.14 -47.39 28.79
CA ILE A 6 7.14 -46.32 28.66
C ILE A 6 6.88 -45.67 30.02
N GLU A 7 6.68 -46.47 31.07
CA GLU A 7 6.41 -45.97 32.42
C GLU A 7 7.60 -45.17 32.98
N GLU A 8 8.83 -45.67 32.82
CA GLU A 8 10.05 -44.97 33.22
C GLU A 8 10.20 -43.63 32.46
N LEU A 9 10.00 -43.65 31.14
CA LEU A 9 10.06 -42.46 30.31
C LEU A 9 8.97 -41.43 30.68
N GLU A 10 7.74 -41.85 30.98
CA GLU A 10 6.68 -40.95 31.42
C GLU A 10 7.02 -40.26 32.75
N GLN A 11 7.65 -40.97 33.70
CA GLN A 11 8.08 -40.39 34.98
C GLN A 11 9.22 -39.38 34.80
N ASP A 12 10.22 -39.71 33.99
CA ASP A 12 11.33 -38.80 33.70
C ASP A 12 10.83 -37.52 33.01
N LEU A 13 9.96 -37.66 32.00
CA LEU A 13 9.34 -36.52 31.31
C LEU A 13 8.53 -35.66 32.29
N LYS A 14 7.75 -36.28 33.19
CA LYS A 14 7.00 -35.56 34.23
C LYS A 14 7.93 -34.72 35.12
N HIS A 15 9.05 -35.28 35.57
CA HIS A 15 10.03 -34.57 36.40
C HIS A 15 10.66 -33.40 35.65
N MET A 16 11.06 -33.61 34.39
CA MET A 16 11.60 -32.57 33.53
C MET A 16 10.60 -31.42 33.30
N ILE A 17 9.33 -31.73 33.04
CA ILE A 17 8.28 -30.73 32.82
C ILE A 17 8.08 -29.85 34.06
N VAL A 18 8.17 -30.41 35.26
CA VAL A 18 7.97 -29.64 36.49
C VAL A 18 9.21 -28.81 36.85
N ARG A 19 10.42 -29.38 36.73
CA ARG A 19 11.63 -28.81 37.36
C ARG A 19 12.63 -28.14 36.42
N HIS A 20 12.62 -28.45 35.13
CA HIS A 20 13.67 -27.99 34.22
C HIS A 20 13.59 -26.48 33.93
N SER A 21 14.68 -25.72 34.06
CA SER A 21 14.67 -24.25 33.95
C SER A 21 14.32 -23.72 32.55
N PHE A 22 14.76 -24.40 31.48
CA PHE A 22 14.58 -23.93 30.10
C PHE A 22 13.24 -24.38 29.50
N LEU A 23 12.43 -23.42 29.05
CA LEU A 23 11.09 -23.67 28.48
C LEU A 23 11.12 -24.41 27.13
N THR A 24 12.18 -24.27 26.34
CA THR A 24 12.36 -25.00 25.07
C THR A 24 12.46 -26.51 25.31
N VAL A 25 13.18 -26.93 26.35
CA VAL A 25 13.26 -28.33 26.76
C VAL A 25 11.92 -28.81 27.30
N VAL A 26 11.24 -28.00 28.11
CA VAL A 26 9.89 -28.33 28.62
C VAL A 26 8.90 -28.54 27.48
N HIS A 27 8.95 -27.69 26.45
CA HIS A 27 8.11 -27.85 25.26
C HIS A 27 8.33 -29.19 24.56
N ALA A 28 9.59 -29.57 24.33
CA ALA A 28 9.93 -30.86 23.75
C ALA A 28 9.48 -32.03 24.65
N CYS A 29 9.63 -31.91 25.97
CA CYS A 29 9.20 -32.93 26.92
C CYS A 29 7.68 -33.12 26.90
N ILE A 30 6.89 -32.03 26.90
CA ILE A 30 5.43 -32.11 26.82
C ILE A 30 5.00 -32.75 25.50
N LYS A 31 5.59 -32.32 24.37
CA LYS A 31 5.29 -32.90 23.06
C LYS A 31 5.60 -34.40 23.01
N CYS A 32 6.74 -34.81 23.57
CA CYS A 32 7.15 -36.21 23.68
C CYS A 32 6.17 -37.01 24.56
N LEU A 33 5.85 -36.49 25.75
CA LEU A 33 4.92 -37.12 26.69
C LEU A 33 3.56 -37.38 26.03
N CYS A 34 2.94 -36.37 25.42
CA CYS A 34 1.65 -36.52 24.75
C CYS A 34 1.72 -37.54 23.59
N SER A 35 2.83 -37.57 22.86
CA SER A 35 3.02 -38.54 21.75
C SER A 35 3.18 -39.97 22.26
N VAL A 36 3.96 -40.17 23.32
CA VAL A 36 4.13 -41.48 23.98
C VAL A 36 2.81 -41.97 24.57
N SER A 37 2.08 -41.10 25.26
CA SER A 37 0.77 -41.43 25.84
C SER A 37 -0.26 -41.81 24.76
N LYS A 38 -0.21 -41.18 23.58
CA LYS A 38 -1.04 -41.56 22.41
C LYS A 38 -0.73 -42.95 21.89
N ILE A 39 0.55 -43.31 21.80
CA ILE A 39 0.99 -44.64 21.34
C ILE A 39 0.66 -45.72 22.38
N SER A 40 0.81 -45.41 23.66
CA SER A 40 0.62 -46.38 24.74
C SER A 40 -0.85 -46.68 25.07
N GLY A 41 -1.78 -45.78 24.74
CA GLY A 41 -3.21 -45.89 25.10
C GLY A 41 -3.53 -45.81 26.61
N LYS A 42 -2.51 -45.72 27.47
CA LYS A 42 -2.63 -45.73 28.95
C LYS A 42 -2.15 -44.45 29.64
N GLY A 43 -1.41 -43.58 28.94
CA GLY A 43 -0.81 -42.37 29.50
C GLY A 43 -1.76 -41.18 29.69
N LEU A 44 -3.06 -41.37 29.47
CA LEU A 44 -4.09 -40.33 29.61
C LEU A 44 -4.08 -39.69 31.01
N SER A 45 -3.95 -40.53 32.04
CA SER A 45 -4.01 -40.13 33.44
C SER A 45 -2.87 -39.19 33.84
N THR A 46 -1.67 -39.37 33.28
CA THR A 46 -0.51 -38.51 33.54
C THR A 46 -0.71 -37.11 32.98
N VAL A 47 -1.20 -37.00 31.74
CA VAL A 47 -1.47 -35.72 31.07
C VAL A 47 -2.62 -34.99 31.77
N GLU A 48 -3.73 -35.67 32.06
CA GLU A 48 -4.86 -35.09 32.80
C GLU A 48 -4.43 -34.59 34.19
N HIS A 49 -3.62 -35.38 34.91
CA HIS A 49 -3.10 -34.98 36.21
C HIS A 49 -2.23 -33.72 36.12
N LEU A 50 -1.34 -33.61 35.13
CA LEU A 50 -0.51 -32.43 34.95
C LEU A 50 -1.34 -31.18 34.62
N ILE A 51 -2.36 -31.31 33.76
CA ILE A 51 -3.29 -30.21 33.46
C ILE A 51 -3.98 -29.74 34.74
N LEU A 52 -4.52 -30.66 35.54
CA LEU A 52 -5.17 -30.32 36.81
C LEU A 52 -4.23 -29.66 37.81
N VAL A 53 -2.98 -30.10 37.90
CA VAL A 53 -1.96 -29.51 38.80
C VAL A 53 -1.67 -28.06 38.42
N PHE A 54 -1.39 -27.80 37.14
CA PHE A 54 -1.12 -26.43 36.68
C PHE A 54 -2.34 -25.53 36.73
N PHE A 55 -3.53 -26.05 36.40
CA PHE A 55 -4.79 -25.31 36.52
C PHE A 55 -5.06 -24.89 37.97
N LYS A 56 -5.01 -25.83 38.93
CA LYS A 56 -5.25 -25.53 40.34
C LYS A 56 -4.25 -24.52 40.90
N TYR A 57 -2.98 -24.63 40.50
CA TYR A 57 -1.97 -23.64 40.87
C TYR A 57 -2.32 -22.24 40.37
N LEU A 58 -2.73 -22.11 39.11
CA LEU A 58 -3.06 -20.84 38.48
C LEU A 58 -4.41 -20.26 38.95
N ASP A 59 -5.37 -21.10 39.34
CA ASP A 59 -6.67 -20.65 39.85
C ASP A 59 -6.59 -20.17 41.31
N SER A 60 -5.54 -20.57 42.04
CA SER A 60 -5.28 -20.07 43.39
C SER A 60 -5.12 -18.53 43.38
N HIS A 61 -5.83 -17.85 44.29
CA HIS A 61 -6.02 -16.39 44.24
C HIS A 61 -4.75 -15.55 44.49
N ASN A 62 -3.59 -16.17 44.77
CA ASN A 62 -2.30 -15.50 44.94
C ASN A 62 -1.14 -16.42 44.53
N PRO A 63 -0.73 -16.44 43.26
CA PRO A 63 0.45 -17.20 42.89
C PRO A 63 1.73 -16.46 43.31
N ASP A 64 2.52 -17.09 44.18
CA ASP A 64 3.64 -16.48 44.90
C ASP A 64 4.80 -15.97 44.00
N SER A 65 4.92 -16.47 42.76
CA SER A 65 6.01 -16.11 41.84
C SER A 65 5.56 -15.92 40.40
N LYS A 66 5.83 -14.73 39.85
CA LYS A 66 5.55 -14.37 38.45
C LYS A 66 6.20 -15.32 37.44
N GLN A 67 7.42 -15.80 37.73
CA GLN A 67 8.12 -16.75 36.86
C GLN A 67 7.43 -18.10 36.84
N VAL A 68 6.94 -18.56 38.00
CA VAL A 68 6.20 -19.82 38.12
C VAL A 68 4.83 -19.68 37.46
N VAL A 69 4.14 -18.55 37.59
CA VAL A 69 2.91 -18.26 36.82
C VAL A 69 3.16 -18.35 35.32
N GLY A 70 4.18 -17.67 34.81
CA GLY A 70 4.51 -17.67 33.39
C GLY A 70 4.84 -19.08 32.87
N ARG A 71 5.56 -19.88 33.66
CA ARG A 71 5.85 -21.29 33.36
C ARG A 71 4.58 -22.14 33.38
N SER A 72 3.76 -22.02 34.41
CA SER A 72 2.52 -22.79 34.55
C SER A 72 1.53 -22.50 33.42
N LEU A 73 1.39 -21.22 33.01
CA LEU A 73 0.60 -20.82 31.84
C LEU A 73 1.12 -21.51 30.57
N PHE A 74 2.44 -21.47 30.36
CA PHE A 74 3.09 -22.09 29.20
C PHE A 74 2.88 -23.62 29.17
N CYS A 75 3.12 -24.30 30.28
CA CYS A 75 2.92 -25.75 30.40
C CYS A 75 1.46 -26.14 30.18
N LEU A 76 0.52 -25.44 30.81
CA LEU A 76 -0.91 -25.71 30.70
C LEU A 76 -1.39 -25.58 29.25
N GLY A 77 -1.04 -24.50 28.55
CA GLY A 77 -1.40 -24.32 27.15
C GLY A 77 -0.84 -25.41 26.23
N LEU A 78 0.41 -25.82 26.43
CA LEU A 78 1.04 -26.89 25.62
C LEU A 78 0.44 -28.27 25.89
N LEU A 79 0.12 -28.58 27.15
CA LEU A 79 -0.53 -29.83 27.53
C LEU A 79 -1.92 -29.93 26.89
N ILE A 80 -2.67 -28.82 26.85
CA ILE A 80 -3.96 -28.77 26.15
C ILE A 80 -3.73 -28.93 24.64
N ARG A 81 -2.75 -28.24 24.06
CA ARG A 81 -2.46 -28.32 22.61
C ARG A 81 -2.19 -29.74 22.15
N TYR A 82 -1.15 -30.37 22.71
CA TYR A 82 -0.73 -31.70 22.28
C TYR A 82 -1.56 -32.83 22.90
N GLY A 83 -2.26 -32.56 24.00
CA GLY A 83 -3.16 -33.51 24.65
C GLY A 83 -4.57 -33.55 24.07
N SER A 84 -4.99 -32.59 23.23
CA SER A 84 -6.38 -32.47 22.74
C SER A 84 -6.94 -33.75 22.12
N SER A 85 -6.16 -34.49 21.31
CA SER A 85 -6.60 -35.76 20.72
C SER A 85 -6.85 -36.86 21.75
N LEU A 86 -6.15 -36.81 22.88
CA LEU A 86 -6.31 -37.74 23.99
C LEU A 86 -7.55 -37.40 24.81
N LEU A 87 -7.76 -36.12 25.08
CA LEU A 87 -8.86 -35.61 25.90
C LEU A 87 -10.24 -35.86 25.28
N THR A 88 -10.33 -35.91 23.95
CA THR A 88 -11.59 -36.17 23.23
C THR A 88 -12.11 -37.60 23.43
N THR A 89 -11.26 -38.55 23.82
CA THR A 89 -11.62 -39.96 24.06
C THR A 89 -12.09 -40.22 25.50
N SER A 90 -11.94 -39.25 26.41
CA SER A 90 -12.25 -39.37 27.84
C SER A 90 -13.69 -38.91 28.15
N TYR A 91 -14.68 -39.79 28.00
CA TYR A 91 -16.09 -39.46 28.25
C TYR A 91 -16.43 -39.17 29.73
N GLU A 92 -15.57 -39.53 30.69
CA GLU A 92 -15.92 -39.54 32.12
C GLU A 92 -15.34 -38.38 32.95
N LYS A 93 -14.33 -37.66 32.44
CA LYS A 93 -13.75 -36.47 33.11
C LYS A 93 -13.34 -35.43 32.07
N ASN A 94 -14.31 -34.81 31.43
CA ASN A 94 -14.05 -33.69 30.52
C ASN A 94 -13.26 -32.62 31.26
N ILE A 95 -11.97 -32.47 30.94
CA ILE A 95 -11.22 -31.27 31.29
C ILE A 95 -12.00 -30.11 30.69
N ASP A 96 -12.48 -29.21 31.53
CA ASP A 96 -13.28 -28.09 31.07
C ASP A 96 -12.36 -27.07 30.37
N ILE A 97 -12.27 -27.20 29.04
CA ILE A 97 -11.54 -26.27 28.17
C ILE A 97 -12.08 -24.84 28.39
N VAL A 98 -13.38 -24.68 28.66
CA VAL A 98 -14.00 -23.36 28.91
C VAL A 98 -13.43 -22.72 30.18
N SER A 99 -13.28 -23.48 31.27
CA SER A 99 -12.61 -23.01 32.49
C SER A 99 -11.16 -22.59 32.23
N ASN A 100 -10.41 -23.34 31.42
CA ASN A 100 -9.03 -22.98 31.05
C ASN A 100 -8.99 -21.69 30.21
N LEU A 101 -9.90 -21.53 29.26
CA LEU A 101 -10.03 -20.29 28.49
C LEU A 101 -10.36 -19.10 29.38
N ASN A 102 -11.28 -19.25 30.33
CA ASN A 102 -11.63 -18.22 31.30
C ASN A 102 -10.45 -17.82 32.20
N LEU A 103 -9.64 -18.80 32.60
CA LEU A 103 -8.39 -18.58 33.33
C LEU A 103 -7.41 -17.73 32.51
N PHE A 104 -7.16 -18.07 31.25
CA PHE A 104 -6.29 -17.27 30.37
C PHE A 104 -6.84 -15.86 30.13
N LYS A 105 -8.16 -15.72 29.94
CA LYS A 105 -8.85 -14.41 29.83
C LYS A 105 -8.63 -13.55 31.08
N ARG A 106 -8.68 -14.14 32.28
CA ARG A 106 -8.39 -13.45 33.54
C ARG A 106 -6.94 -12.96 33.59
N TYR A 107 -5.97 -13.81 33.24
CA TYR A 107 -4.55 -13.44 33.25
C TYR A 107 -4.18 -12.38 32.19
N LEU A 108 -4.93 -12.27 31.09
CA LEU A 108 -4.77 -11.18 30.12
C LEU A 108 -5.15 -9.80 30.67
N ARG A 109 -5.98 -9.75 31.73
CA ARG A 109 -6.41 -8.50 32.39
C ARG A 109 -5.50 -8.07 33.53
N MET A 110 -4.55 -8.91 33.95
CA MET A 110 -3.60 -8.60 35.04
C MET A 110 -2.69 -7.44 34.67
N GLU A 111 -2.21 -6.65 35.63
CA GLU A 111 -1.34 -5.50 35.33
C GLU A 111 0.03 -5.92 34.77
N ASP A 112 0.54 -7.08 35.19
CA ASP A 112 1.88 -7.54 34.80
C ASP A 112 1.95 -7.90 33.31
N PHE A 113 2.74 -7.11 32.57
CA PHE A 113 2.87 -7.26 31.12
C PHE A 113 3.49 -8.60 30.70
N SER A 114 4.44 -9.14 31.47
CA SER A 114 5.09 -10.41 31.14
C SER A 114 4.09 -11.58 31.24
N VAL A 115 3.23 -11.54 32.24
CA VAL A 115 2.15 -12.50 32.44
C VAL A 115 1.10 -12.38 31.34
N LYS A 116 0.74 -11.16 30.90
CA LYS A 116 -0.17 -10.97 29.74
C LYS A 116 0.34 -11.67 28.49
N VAL A 117 1.61 -11.46 28.12
CA VAL A 117 2.21 -12.08 26.92
C VAL A 117 2.21 -13.60 27.06
N ARG A 118 2.56 -14.14 28.23
CA ARG A 118 2.52 -15.60 28.49
C ARG A 118 1.12 -16.17 28.46
N SER A 119 0.12 -15.43 28.96
CA SER A 119 -1.28 -15.83 28.88
C SER A 119 -1.78 -15.84 27.43
N LEU A 120 -1.38 -14.86 26.61
CA LEU A 120 -1.71 -14.81 25.19
C LEU A 120 -1.06 -15.97 24.42
N GLN A 121 0.19 -16.31 24.77
CA GLN A 121 0.87 -17.49 24.23
C GLN A 121 0.13 -18.78 24.57
N ALA A 122 -0.25 -18.96 25.84
CA ALA A 122 -0.99 -20.13 26.31
C ALA A 122 -2.37 -20.24 25.64
N LEU A 123 -3.09 -19.11 25.52
CA LEU A 123 -4.33 -19.03 24.76
C LEU A 123 -4.10 -19.47 23.31
N GLY A 124 -3.04 -18.97 22.66
CA GLY A 124 -2.65 -19.40 21.31
C GLY A 124 -2.49 -20.89 21.16
N PHE A 125 -1.85 -21.56 22.11
CA PHE A 125 -1.70 -23.02 22.08
C PHE A 125 -3.06 -23.75 22.13
N VAL A 126 -4.01 -23.25 22.91
CA VAL A 126 -5.39 -23.79 22.92
C VAL A 126 -6.08 -23.55 21.58
N LEU A 127 -5.96 -22.34 21.02
CA LEU A 127 -6.58 -21.98 19.73
C LEU A 127 -6.02 -22.79 18.56
N ILE A 128 -4.76 -23.22 18.62
CA ILE A 128 -4.20 -24.13 17.60
C ILE A 128 -4.89 -25.50 17.66
N ALA A 129 -5.16 -26.02 18.87
CA ALA A 129 -5.78 -27.32 19.03
C ALA A 129 -7.31 -27.33 18.93
N ARG A 130 -7.94 -26.16 19.12
CA ARG A 130 -9.39 -25.93 19.09
C ARG A 130 -9.69 -24.60 18.37
N PRO A 131 -9.48 -24.55 17.05
CA PRO A 131 -9.61 -23.31 16.26
C PRO A 131 -11.02 -22.72 16.26
N GLU A 132 -12.06 -23.53 16.53
CA GLU A 132 -13.45 -23.10 16.64
C GLU A 132 -13.64 -21.93 17.63
N HIS A 133 -12.84 -21.88 18.70
CA HIS A 133 -12.90 -20.79 19.68
C HIS A 133 -12.45 -19.44 19.11
N MET A 134 -11.70 -19.41 18.01
CA MET A 134 -11.34 -18.16 17.33
C MET A 134 -12.54 -17.48 16.67
N LEU A 135 -13.66 -18.20 16.47
CA LEU A 135 -14.90 -17.64 15.94
C LEU A 135 -15.82 -17.10 17.06
N GLU A 136 -15.49 -17.36 18.33
CA GLU A 136 -16.24 -16.84 19.47
C GLU A 136 -16.00 -15.33 19.63
N LYS A 137 -17.08 -14.59 19.93
CA LYS A 137 -17.07 -13.12 19.97
C LYS A 137 -16.10 -12.54 21.01
N ASP A 138 -15.91 -13.21 22.13
CA ASP A 138 -15.05 -12.72 23.22
C ASP A 138 -13.57 -12.97 22.94
N ILE A 139 -13.20 -14.14 22.40
CA ILE A 139 -11.86 -14.43 21.88
C ILE A 139 -11.53 -13.53 20.69
N GLY A 140 -12.48 -13.34 19.77
CA GLY A 140 -12.27 -12.48 18.60
C GLY A 140 -11.96 -11.04 18.98
N LYS A 141 -12.64 -10.49 19.98
CA LYS A 141 -12.30 -9.17 20.55
C LYS A 141 -10.89 -9.12 21.15
N ILE A 142 -10.43 -10.20 21.78
CA ILE A 142 -9.07 -10.27 22.33
C ILE A 142 -8.06 -10.26 21.17
N LEU A 143 -8.26 -11.09 20.15
CA LEU A 143 -7.37 -11.16 18.99
C LEU A 143 -7.32 -9.82 18.25
N GLU A 144 -8.48 -9.21 17.97
CA GLU A 144 -8.58 -7.88 17.35
C GLU A 144 -7.88 -6.80 18.17
N ALA A 145 -8.05 -6.79 19.49
CA ALA A 145 -7.38 -5.83 20.37
C ALA A 145 -5.86 -6.04 20.39
N THR A 146 -5.39 -7.29 20.39
CA THR A 146 -3.96 -7.58 20.34
C THR A 146 -3.33 -7.22 19.00
N LEU A 147 -4.10 -7.32 17.91
CA LEU A 147 -3.75 -6.92 16.55
C LEU A 147 -4.29 -5.51 16.21
N ALA A 148 -4.44 -4.61 17.19
CA ALA A 148 -4.72 -3.20 16.92
C ALA A 148 -3.42 -2.39 16.71
N ASP A 149 -3.45 -1.29 15.97
CA ASP A 149 -2.26 -0.46 15.71
C ASP A 149 -1.64 0.08 17.00
N SER A 150 -2.49 0.48 17.94
CA SER A 150 -2.13 0.98 19.28
C SER A 150 -1.66 -0.11 20.25
N SER A 151 -1.74 -1.39 19.87
CA SER A 151 -1.31 -2.50 20.71
C SER A 151 0.21 -2.54 20.84
N HIS A 152 0.68 -3.01 22.00
CA HIS A 152 2.10 -3.12 22.26
C HIS A 152 2.75 -4.16 21.33
N ILE A 153 3.96 -3.86 20.82
CA ILE A 153 4.71 -4.69 19.85
C ILE A 153 4.77 -6.15 20.27
N ARG A 154 5.15 -6.45 21.52
CA ARG A 154 5.20 -7.82 22.06
C ARG A 154 3.86 -8.58 22.03
N LEU A 155 2.72 -7.90 22.17
CA LEU A 155 1.40 -8.55 22.06
C LEU A 155 1.06 -8.83 20.59
N LYS A 156 1.33 -7.87 19.70
CA LYS A 156 1.19 -8.05 18.24
C LYS A 156 2.02 -9.24 17.76
N MET A 157 3.30 -9.29 18.13
CA MET A 157 4.21 -10.39 17.81
C MET A 157 3.68 -11.73 18.31
N GLN A 158 3.22 -11.81 19.56
CA GLN A 158 2.70 -13.06 20.10
C GLN A 158 1.40 -13.50 19.41
N ALA A 159 0.48 -12.58 19.11
CA ALA A 159 -0.76 -12.89 18.39
C ALA A 159 -0.48 -13.38 16.96
N LEU A 160 0.41 -12.70 16.23
CA LEU A 160 0.84 -13.12 14.89
C LEU A 160 1.55 -14.47 14.93
N GLN A 161 2.44 -14.70 15.90
CA GLN A 161 3.11 -15.99 16.07
C GLN A 161 2.11 -17.14 16.30
N ASN A 162 1.08 -16.90 17.14
CA ASN A 162 0.03 -17.89 17.38
C ASN A 162 -0.73 -18.23 16.07
N LEU A 163 -1.09 -17.21 15.28
CA LEU A 163 -1.75 -17.40 13.97
C LEU A 163 -0.85 -18.12 12.96
N TYR A 164 0.43 -17.77 12.93
CA TYR A 164 1.40 -18.39 12.05
C TYR A 164 1.59 -19.88 12.38
N GLU A 165 1.74 -20.21 13.67
CA GLU A 165 1.84 -21.60 14.11
C GLU A 165 0.55 -22.38 13.82
N TYR A 166 -0.62 -21.76 13.99
CA TYR A 166 -1.90 -22.38 13.63
C TYR A 166 -1.94 -22.76 12.14
N LEU A 167 -1.56 -21.84 11.26
CA LEU A 167 -1.55 -22.08 9.81
C LEU A 167 -0.59 -23.19 9.41
N LEU A 168 0.59 -23.25 10.02
CA LEU A 168 1.55 -24.33 9.78
C LEU A 168 1.03 -25.66 10.32
N ASP A 169 0.38 -25.67 11.49
CA ASP A 169 -0.22 -26.87 12.06
C ASP A 169 -1.33 -27.42 11.15
N ALA A 170 -2.23 -26.54 10.68
CA ALA A 170 -3.29 -26.89 9.73
C ALA A 170 -2.73 -27.43 8.40
N GLU A 171 -1.65 -26.84 7.88
CA GLU A 171 -0.98 -27.32 6.67
C GLU A 171 -0.42 -28.74 6.83
N ASN A 172 0.29 -29.00 7.94
CA ASN A 172 0.88 -30.29 8.21
C ASN A 172 -0.19 -31.39 8.37
N GLN A 173 -1.33 -31.07 9.00
CA GLN A 173 -2.44 -32.02 9.16
C GLN A 173 -3.04 -32.42 7.80
N MET A 174 -3.18 -31.47 6.87
CA MET A 174 -3.67 -31.75 5.51
C MET A 174 -2.68 -32.58 4.67
N GLU A 175 -1.38 -32.49 4.93
CA GLU A 175 -0.37 -33.33 4.28
C GLU A 175 -0.40 -34.77 4.84
N THR A 176 -0.60 -34.95 6.14
CA THR A 176 -0.66 -36.27 6.76
C THR A 176 -1.91 -37.07 6.36
N ASP A 177 -3.07 -36.42 6.22
CA ASP A 177 -4.31 -37.08 5.81
C ASP A 177 -4.27 -37.57 4.35
N LYS A 178 -3.49 -36.90 3.49
CA LYS A 178 -3.22 -37.38 2.12
C LYS A 178 -2.26 -38.58 2.08
N GLY A 179 -1.39 -38.72 3.09
CA GLY A 179 -0.41 -39.79 3.21
C GLY A 179 -0.96 -41.06 3.87
N SER A 180 -2.00 -40.96 4.70
CA SER A 180 -2.67 -42.09 5.35
C SER A 180 -3.81 -42.66 4.49
N GLY A 181 -3.51 -43.05 3.25
CA GLY A 181 -4.39 -43.87 2.42
C GLY A 181 -4.48 -45.32 2.93
N ASN A 182 -4.82 -45.51 4.21
CA ASN A 182 -5.21 -46.82 4.70
C ASN A 182 -6.69 -47.00 4.36
N GLU A 183 -6.94 -47.95 3.47
CA GLU A 183 -8.26 -48.49 3.12
C GLU A 183 -9.06 -48.75 4.40
N VAL A 184 -10.01 -47.87 4.71
CA VAL A 184 -11.06 -48.19 5.68
C VAL A 184 -12.04 -49.09 4.94
N GLU A 185 -11.92 -50.39 5.18
CA GLU A 185 -12.89 -51.40 4.78
C GLU A 185 -14.28 -50.96 5.26
N TYR A 186 -15.17 -50.63 4.31
CA TYR A 186 -16.54 -50.21 4.60
C TYR A 186 -17.34 -51.42 5.12
N THR A 187 -17.62 -51.46 6.43
CA THR A 187 -18.74 -52.24 6.93
C THR A 187 -20.03 -51.45 6.66
N VAL A 188 -20.82 -51.95 5.72
CA VAL A 188 -22.12 -51.38 5.32
C VAL A 188 -23.14 -51.62 6.44
N GLU A 189 -23.52 -50.58 7.17
CA GLU A 189 -24.86 -50.48 7.75
C GLU A 189 -25.43 -49.07 7.59
N ASP A 190 -26.64 -49.07 7.02
CA ASP A 190 -27.61 -48.03 6.69
C ASP A 190 -27.56 -46.68 7.43
N GLY A 191 -27.70 -45.60 6.64
CA GLY A 191 -28.25 -44.33 7.10
C GLY A 191 -27.49 -43.07 6.69
N HIS A 192 -27.69 -42.61 5.45
CA HIS A 192 -27.39 -41.26 4.95
C HIS A 192 -26.12 -40.56 5.48
N SER A 193 -24.96 -40.92 4.93
CA SER A 193 -23.87 -39.96 4.77
C SER A 193 -23.60 -39.80 3.27
N VAL A 194 -24.02 -38.65 2.74
CA VAL A 194 -23.59 -38.18 1.42
C VAL A 194 -22.06 -38.11 1.46
N PRO A 195 -21.33 -38.65 0.47
CA PRO A 195 -19.88 -38.55 0.46
C PRO A 195 -19.52 -37.06 0.43
N VAL A 196 -18.91 -36.61 1.53
CA VAL A 196 -18.46 -35.24 1.71
C VAL A 196 -17.47 -34.93 0.59
N ALA A 197 -17.80 -33.92 -0.21
CA ALA A 197 -16.91 -33.39 -1.23
C ALA A 197 -15.53 -33.11 -0.60
N ALA A 198 -14.46 -33.49 -1.31
CA ALA A 198 -13.09 -33.23 -0.90
C ALA A 198 -12.91 -31.78 -0.42
N GLY A 199 -12.68 -31.59 0.89
CA GLY A 199 -12.36 -30.28 1.48
C GLY A 199 -13.36 -29.67 2.49
N ALA A 200 -14.37 -30.39 2.99
CA ALA A 200 -15.38 -29.76 3.87
C ALA A 200 -15.17 -29.90 5.40
N GLY A 201 -14.14 -30.59 5.89
CA GLY A 201 -13.92 -30.76 7.33
C GLY A 201 -13.22 -29.57 8.00
N ASP A 202 -11.94 -29.36 7.66
CA ASP A 202 -11.06 -28.45 8.41
C ASP A 202 -10.52 -27.27 7.58
N THR A 203 -10.41 -27.44 6.25
CA THR A 203 -10.02 -26.37 5.31
C THR A 203 -10.98 -25.17 5.35
N ASN A 204 -12.27 -25.41 5.58
CA ASN A 204 -13.29 -24.35 5.64
C ASN A 204 -13.20 -23.51 6.92
N ILE A 205 -12.91 -24.14 8.07
CA ILE A 205 -12.75 -23.41 9.35
C ILE A 205 -11.48 -22.56 9.29
N CYS A 206 -10.37 -23.13 8.81
CA CYS A 206 -9.11 -22.40 8.64
C CYS A 206 -9.29 -21.19 7.72
N GLY A 207 -9.91 -21.39 6.55
CA GLY A 207 -10.24 -20.31 5.62
C GLY A 207 -11.12 -19.23 6.26
N GLY A 208 -12.19 -19.62 6.96
CA GLY A 208 -13.09 -18.68 7.63
C GLY A 208 -12.42 -17.84 8.73
N ILE A 209 -11.56 -18.45 9.54
CA ILE A 209 -10.77 -17.75 10.57
C ILE A 209 -9.81 -16.75 9.92
N ILE A 210 -9.07 -17.15 8.90
CA ILE A 210 -8.13 -16.24 8.23
C ILE A 210 -8.88 -15.08 7.59
N GLN A 211 -10.00 -15.34 6.92
CA GLN A 211 -10.83 -14.29 6.33
C GLN A 211 -11.34 -13.30 7.38
N LEU A 212 -11.72 -13.77 8.58
CA LEU A 212 -12.16 -12.93 9.68
C LEU A 212 -11.07 -11.95 10.16
N TYR A 213 -9.82 -12.40 10.26
CA TYR A 213 -8.70 -11.59 10.76
C TYR A 213 -7.83 -10.97 9.66
N TRP A 214 -8.16 -11.20 8.39
CA TRP A 214 -7.31 -10.88 7.25
C TRP A 214 -6.91 -9.42 7.18
N ASP A 215 -7.88 -8.50 7.32
CA ASP A 215 -7.62 -7.07 7.27
C ASP A 215 -6.69 -6.60 8.40
N LYS A 216 -6.77 -7.23 9.58
CA LYS A 216 -5.87 -6.94 10.70
C LYS A 216 -4.46 -7.45 10.43
N ILE A 217 -4.33 -8.64 9.83
CA ILE A 217 -3.04 -9.22 9.42
C ILE A 217 -2.38 -8.34 8.35
N LEU A 218 -3.13 -7.95 7.32
CA LEU A 218 -2.65 -7.05 6.27
C LEU A 218 -2.25 -5.68 6.84
N GLY A 219 -3.03 -5.13 7.77
CA GLY A 219 -2.67 -3.91 8.49
C GLY A 219 -1.35 -4.02 9.26
N ARG A 220 -0.98 -5.21 9.74
CA ARG A 220 0.33 -5.46 10.39
C ARG A 220 1.49 -5.63 9.42
N CYS A 221 1.23 -5.86 8.14
CA CYS A 221 2.29 -5.83 7.13
C CYS A 221 2.89 -4.43 6.97
N LEU A 222 2.20 -3.37 7.39
CA LEU A 222 2.68 -1.98 7.30
C LEU A 222 2.94 -1.35 8.68
N ASP A 223 3.19 -2.17 9.72
CA ASP A 223 3.50 -1.71 11.08
C ASP A 223 4.82 -0.93 11.15
N ALA A 224 4.94 -0.01 12.11
CA ALA A 224 6.20 0.71 12.34
C ALA A 224 7.35 -0.24 12.73
N ASN A 225 7.06 -1.32 13.46
CA ASN A 225 8.06 -2.30 13.87
C ASN A 225 8.34 -3.33 12.76
N GLU A 226 9.62 -3.53 12.46
CA GLU A 226 10.07 -4.42 11.37
C GLU A 226 9.81 -5.91 11.61
N GLU A 227 9.94 -6.40 12.84
CA GLU A 227 9.68 -7.81 13.17
C GLU A 227 8.18 -8.14 13.05
N VAL A 228 7.32 -7.18 13.40
CA VAL A 228 5.86 -7.30 13.21
C VAL A 228 5.52 -7.41 11.73
N ARG A 229 6.09 -6.53 10.89
CA ARG A 229 5.91 -6.59 9.43
C ARG A 229 6.37 -7.94 8.88
N GLN A 230 7.56 -8.39 9.28
CA GLN A 230 8.13 -9.65 8.82
C GLN A 230 7.24 -10.85 9.17
N THR A 231 6.74 -10.92 10.40
CA THR A 231 5.89 -12.03 10.85
C THR A 231 4.54 -12.01 10.14
N ALA A 232 3.93 -10.82 9.98
CA ALA A 232 2.69 -10.68 9.23
C ALA A 232 2.86 -11.07 7.75
N LEU A 233 3.98 -10.71 7.12
CA LEU A 233 4.26 -11.06 5.73
C LEU A 233 4.47 -12.57 5.54
N LYS A 234 5.10 -13.27 6.50
CA LYS A 234 5.19 -14.74 6.50
C LYS A 234 3.81 -15.40 6.59
N ILE A 235 2.89 -14.82 7.35
CA ILE A 235 1.49 -15.30 7.38
C ILE A 235 0.85 -15.12 6.00
N VAL A 236 1.03 -13.96 5.37
CA VAL A 236 0.53 -13.69 4.00
C VAL A 236 1.08 -14.71 2.99
N GLU A 237 2.36 -15.05 3.06
CA GLU A 237 2.97 -16.09 2.23
C GLU A 237 2.26 -17.44 2.36
N VAL A 238 2.05 -17.91 3.59
CA VAL A 238 1.37 -19.20 3.86
C VAL A 238 -0.08 -19.16 3.37
N VAL A 239 -0.80 -18.07 3.66
CA VAL A 239 -2.20 -17.86 3.25
C VAL A 239 -2.35 -17.87 1.72
N LEU A 240 -1.44 -17.22 0.99
CA LEU A 240 -1.45 -17.20 -0.47
C LEU A 240 -1.08 -18.55 -1.08
N ARG A 241 -0.11 -19.25 -0.49
CA ARG A 241 0.32 -20.58 -0.94
C ARG A 241 -0.80 -21.62 -0.77
N GLN A 242 -1.58 -21.52 0.30
CA GLN A 242 -2.73 -22.39 0.57
C GLN A 242 -4.01 -21.98 -0.15
N GLY A 243 -4.08 -20.75 -0.68
CA GLY A 243 -5.27 -20.26 -1.39
C GLY A 243 -6.47 -19.96 -0.48
N LEU A 244 -6.24 -19.60 0.79
CA LEU A 244 -7.32 -19.36 1.77
C LEU A 244 -8.09 -18.05 1.52
N VAL A 245 -7.49 -17.11 0.78
CA VAL A 245 -8.06 -15.80 0.47
C VAL A 245 -7.83 -15.45 -0.99
N HIS A 246 -8.64 -14.52 -1.51
CA HIS A 246 -8.45 -14.03 -2.87
C HIS A 246 -7.22 -13.11 -2.94
N PRO A 247 -6.23 -13.39 -3.81
CA PRO A 247 -4.92 -12.71 -3.82
C PRO A 247 -4.99 -11.21 -4.13
N ILE A 248 -6.03 -10.76 -4.84
CA ILE A 248 -6.24 -9.33 -5.16
C ILE A 248 -6.22 -8.40 -3.93
N THR A 249 -6.58 -8.92 -2.76
CA THR A 249 -6.71 -8.15 -1.52
C THR A 249 -5.36 -7.75 -0.92
N CYS A 250 -4.31 -8.56 -1.08
CA CYS A 250 -2.98 -8.25 -0.54
C CYS A 250 -2.07 -7.51 -1.53
N VAL A 251 -2.39 -7.46 -2.82
CA VAL A 251 -1.53 -6.82 -3.85
C VAL A 251 -1.09 -5.40 -3.45
N PRO A 252 -1.98 -4.49 -2.97
CA PRO A 252 -1.56 -3.16 -2.54
C PRO A 252 -0.53 -3.17 -1.41
N TYR A 253 -0.68 -4.07 -0.43
CA TYR A 253 0.20 -4.21 0.72
C TYR A 253 1.58 -4.72 0.29
N LEU A 254 1.61 -5.72 -0.60
CA LEU A 254 2.86 -6.25 -1.15
C LEU A 254 3.59 -5.20 -1.99
N ILE A 255 2.88 -4.38 -2.76
CA ILE A 255 3.45 -3.24 -3.51
C ILE A 255 4.06 -2.20 -2.54
N ALA A 256 3.38 -1.90 -1.44
CA ALA A 256 3.95 -1.01 -0.43
C ALA A 256 5.22 -1.59 0.20
N LEU A 257 5.24 -2.89 0.47
CA LEU A 257 6.38 -3.60 1.05
C LEU A 257 7.59 -3.74 0.12
N GLU A 258 7.45 -3.56 -1.19
CA GLU A 258 8.60 -3.39 -2.10
C GLU A 258 9.48 -2.17 -1.70
N THR A 259 8.89 -1.21 -0.97
CA THR A 259 9.59 -0.04 -0.43
C THR A 259 10.05 -0.19 1.03
N ASP A 260 9.92 -1.39 1.61
CA ASP A 260 10.34 -1.65 3.00
C ASP A 260 11.85 -1.40 3.19
N PRO A 261 12.26 -0.69 4.25
CA PRO A 261 13.67 -0.53 4.60
C PRO A 261 14.42 -1.85 4.81
N GLN A 262 13.74 -2.89 5.27
CA GLN A 262 14.33 -4.20 5.52
C GLN A 262 14.30 -5.06 4.26
N GLU A 263 15.50 -5.43 3.79
CA GLU A 263 15.67 -6.18 2.54
C GLU A 263 15.01 -7.57 2.59
N VAL A 264 14.97 -8.21 3.76
CA VAL A 264 14.29 -9.51 3.94
C VAL A 264 12.80 -9.40 3.61
N ASN A 265 12.16 -8.30 4.02
CA ASN A 265 10.73 -8.07 3.78
C ASN A 265 10.48 -7.70 2.31
N SER A 266 11.26 -6.79 1.75
CA SER A 266 11.08 -6.37 0.35
C SER A 266 11.36 -7.51 -0.63
N LYS A 267 12.35 -8.38 -0.37
CA LYS A 267 12.61 -9.59 -1.18
C LYS A 267 11.44 -10.58 -1.13
N LEU A 268 10.87 -10.83 0.05
CA LEU A 268 9.73 -11.73 0.18
C LEU A 268 8.49 -11.14 -0.51
N ALA A 269 8.21 -9.84 -0.32
CA ALA A 269 7.12 -9.15 -1.01
C ALA A 269 7.29 -9.22 -2.54
N HIS A 270 8.51 -9.02 -3.03
CA HIS A 270 8.84 -9.14 -4.44
C HIS A 270 8.55 -10.54 -4.98
N HIS A 271 9.02 -11.58 -4.28
CA HIS A 271 8.76 -12.96 -4.67
C HIS A 271 7.26 -13.27 -4.74
N LEU A 272 6.48 -12.82 -3.75
CA LEU A 272 5.03 -12.99 -3.75
C LEU A 272 4.37 -12.24 -4.92
N LEU A 273 4.79 -11.00 -5.20
CA LEU A 273 4.27 -10.24 -6.35
C LEU A 273 4.63 -10.88 -7.69
N MET A 274 5.83 -11.43 -7.84
CA MET A 274 6.23 -12.19 -9.02
C MET A 274 5.27 -13.35 -9.26
N ASN A 275 5.04 -14.17 -8.22
CA ASN A 275 4.13 -15.32 -8.29
C ASN A 275 2.70 -14.89 -8.63
N MET A 276 2.25 -13.74 -8.12
CA MET A 276 0.91 -13.19 -8.42
C MET A 276 0.80 -12.63 -9.84
N ASN A 277 1.81 -11.93 -10.33
CA ASN A 277 1.81 -11.41 -11.70
C ASN A 277 1.88 -12.54 -12.75
N GLU A 278 2.58 -13.63 -12.45
CA GLU A 278 2.64 -14.81 -13.31
C GLU A 278 1.28 -15.55 -13.36
N LYS A 279 0.66 -15.78 -12.21
CA LYS A 279 -0.61 -16.53 -12.13
C LYS A 279 -1.85 -15.69 -12.47
N TYR A 280 -1.86 -14.41 -12.09
CA TYR A 280 -3.03 -13.52 -12.15
C TYR A 280 -2.67 -12.08 -12.60
N PRO A 281 -2.12 -11.89 -13.81
CA PRO A 281 -1.63 -10.58 -14.27
C PRO A 281 -2.70 -9.48 -14.28
N ALA A 282 -3.95 -9.82 -14.64
CA ALA A 282 -5.05 -8.84 -14.66
C ALA A 282 -5.42 -8.30 -13.27
N PHE A 283 -5.33 -9.14 -12.23
CA PHE A 283 -5.58 -8.73 -10.83
C PHE A 283 -4.44 -7.89 -10.28
N PHE A 284 -3.20 -8.24 -10.66
CA PHE A 284 -2.05 -7.42 -10.32
C PHE A 284 -2.17 -6.02 -10.93
N GLU A 285 -2.45 -5.94 -12.24
CA GLU A 285 -2.62 -4.68 -12.97
C GLU A 285 -3.70 -3.76 -12.39
N SER A 286 -4.85 -4.32 -12.00
CA SER A 286 -5.98 -3.52 -11.52
C SER A 286 -5.73 -2.85 -10.17
N ARG A 287 -4.75 -3.35 -9.39
CA ARG A 287 -4.43 -2.87 -8.04
C ARG A 287 -3.16 -2.04 -7.94
N LEU A 288 -2.44 -1.82 -9.05
CA LEU A 288 -1.21 -1.03 -9.08
C LEU A 288 -1.39 0.39 -8.53
N GLY A 289 -2.51 1.04 -8.87
CA GLY A 289 -2.80 2.41 -8.40
C GLY A 289 -3.00 2.48 -6.89
N ASP A 290 -3.71 1.50 -6.32
CA ASP A 290 -3.96 1.41 -4.88
C ASP A 290 -2.67 1.07 -4.12
N GLY A 291 -1.84 0.19 -4.69
CA GLY A 291 -0.52 -0.12 -4.15
C GLY A 291 0.40 1.10 -4.11
N LEU A 292 0.41 1.93 -5.15
CA LEU A 292 1.19 3.17 -5.14
C LEU A 292 0.74 4.14 -4.05
N GLN A 293 -0.57 4.33 -3.87
CA GLN A 293 -1.09 5.14 -2.78
C GLN A 293 -0.72 4.57 -1.41
N MET A 294 -0.81 3.26 -1.23
CA MET A 294 -0.44 2.58 0.00
C MET A 294 1.06 2.67 0.29
N SER A 295 1.92 2.56 -0.73
CA SER A 295 3.37 2.74 -0.61
C SER A 295 3.74 4.14 -0.15
N PHE A 296 3.05 5.16 -0.67
CA PHE A 296 3.25 6.54 -0.25
C PHE A 296 2.89 6.76 1.22
N VAL A 297 1.72 6.27 1.66
CA VAL A 297 1.30 6.35 3.07
C VAL A 297 2.29 5.62 3.97
N PHE A 298 2.78 4.46 3.55
CA PHE A 298 3.75 3.66 4.30
C PHE A 298 5.11 4.34 4.44
N ILE A 299 5.63 4.93 3.35
CA ILE A 299 6.89 5.69 3.40
C ILE A 299 6.77 6.90 4.33
N GLN A 300 5.62 7.58 4.32
CA GLN A 300 5.37 8.69 5.24
C GLN A 300 5.28 8.24 6.70
N SER A 301 4.61 7.11 6.98
CA SER A 301 4.46 6.62 8.34
C SER A 301 5.80 6.18 8.94
N ILE A 302 6.69 5.58 8.14
CA ILE A 302 8.05 5.21 8.56
C ILE A 302 8.94 6.45 8.69
N GLY A 303 8.86 7.40 7.75
CA GLY A 303 9.68 8.61 7.75
C GLY A 303 9.31 9.62 8.83
N GLY A 304 8.03 9.70 9.21
CA GLY A 304 7.48 10.66 10.18
C GLY A 304 7.69 10.30 11.65
N GLY A 305 8.03 9.05 11.96
CA GLY A 305 8.16 8.56 13.34
C GLY A 305 9.31 9.15 14.17
N SER A 306 10.11 10.08 13.63
CA SER A 306 11.22 10.73 14.33
C SER A 306 10.90 12.11 14.91
N SER A 307 9.69 12.67 14.70
CA SER A 307 9.36 14.03 15.15
C SER A 307 8.52 14.12 16.45
N GLU A 308 8.05 13.01 17.02
CA GLU A 308 7.27 13.01 18.27
C GLU A 308 8.11 12.58 19.48
N CYS A 309 9.18 13.31 19.78
CA CYS A 309 9.85 13.32 21.10
C CYS A 309 10.75 14.55 21.31
N ARG A 310 10.34 15.73 20.83
CA ARG A 310 11.08 16.98 21.09
C ARG A 310 10.34 17.85 22.11
N ASN A 311 10.21 17.34 23.34
CA ASN A 311 9.91 18.16 24.51
C ASN A 311 10.52 17.53 25.78
N GLN A 312 11.85 17.52 25.85
CA GLN A 312 12.53 17.58 27.14
C GLN A 312 13.75 18.50 27.02
N LYS A 313 13.65 19.65 27.70
CA LYS A 313 14.74 20.59 27.91
C LYS A 313 15.87 19.86 28.64
N PHE A 314 17.00 19.63 27.98
CA PHE A 314 18.27 19.56 28.68
C PHE A 314 19.36 20.18 27.83
N GLN A 315 20.01 21.20 28.39
CA GLN A 315 21.12 21.92 27.79
C GLN A 315 22.34 21.00 27.71
N SER A 316 22.99 20.93 26.56
CA SER A 316 24.45 20.90 26.49
C SER A 316 24.92 21.36 25.11
N LYS A 317 25.85 22.32 25.15
CA LYS A 317 26.50 22.97 24.00
C LYS A 317 27.63 22.08 23.48
N ALA A 318 27.68 21.85 22.16
CA ALA A 318 28.89 21.89 21.33
C ALA A 318 28.52 21.62 19.86
N ALA A 319 29.02 22.47 18.96
CA ALA A 319 28.66 22.56 17.56
C ALA A 319 29.42 21.57 16.65
N GLY A 320 28.80 21.20 15.52
CA GLY A 320 29.47 20.50 14.41
C GLY A 320 28.53 19.94 13.33
N THR A 321 27.98 20.83 12.51
CA THR A 321 27.51 20.62 11.12
C THR A 321 26.90 19.27 10.71
N MET A 322 25.58 19.13 10.75
CA MET A 322 24.85 18.26 9.80
C MET A 322 23.53 18.93 9.35
N LYS A 323 23.52 19.34 8.08
CA LYS A 323 22.32 19.74 7.33
C LYS A 323 21.48 18.48 7.10
N GLY A 324 20.20 18.55 7.43
CA GLY A 324 19.25 17.42 7.47
C GLY A 324 19.28 16.53 6.22
N LYS A 325 19.40 15.22 6.44
CA LYS A 325 19.42 14.15 5.42
C LYS A 325 18.35 13.08 5.73
N SER A 326 17.13 13.46 6.10
CA SER A 326 16.02 12.49 6.25
C SER A 326 15.39 12.13 4.90
N ASP A 327 15.30 13.08 3.97
CA ASP A 327 14.48 12.93 2.76
C ASP A 327 15.13 12.09 1.65
N GLY A 328 16.45 11.89 1.71
CA GLY A 328 17.17 11.10 0.71
C GLY A 328 16.95 9.59 0.84
N SER A 329 16.66 9.09 2.04
CA SER A 329 16.52 7.65 2.30
C SER A 329 15.16 7.12 1.84
N SER A 330 14.08 7.84 2.16
CA SER A 330 12.71 7.51 1.78
C SER A 330 12.52 7.52 0.25
N LEU A 331 13.06 8.54 -0.42
CA LEU A 331 13.03 8.64 -1.89
C LEU A 331 13.84 7.53 -2.57
N THR A 332 14.95 7.10 -1.97
CA THR A 332 15.76 5.99 -2.51
C THR A 332 15.04 4.64 -2.38
N GLN A 333 14.32 4.42 -1.27
CA GLN A 333 13.53 3.20 -1.05
C GLN A 333 12.31 3.14 -1.99
N ALA A 334 11.58 4.25 -2.10
CA ALA A 334 10.51 4.43 -3.09
C ALA A 334 10.98 4.08 -4.51
N ARG A 335 12.15 4.60 -4.89
CA ARG A 335 12.78 4.36 -6.19
C ARG A 335 13.05 2.89 -6.44
N LEU A 336 13.59 2.17 -5.45
CA LEU A 336 13.95 0.77 -5.59
C LEU A 336 12.70 -0.09 -5.78
N GLY A 337 11.72 0.02 -4.87
CA GLY A 337 10.50 -0.79 -4.92
C GLY A 337 9.68 -0.58 -6.19
N VAL A 338 9.47 0.68 -6.58
CA VAL A 338 8.71 0.97 -7.81
C VAL A 338 9.48 0.57 -9.07
N SER A 339 10.81 0.66 -9.06
CA SER A 339 11.63 0.12 -10.14
C SER A 339 11.47 -1.40 -10.27
N GLN A 340 11.32 -2.14 -9.17
CA GLN A 340 11.09 -3.58 -9.19
C GLN A 340 9.71 -3.91 -9.78
N ILE A 341 8.66 -3.23 -9.30
CA ILE A 341 7.29 -3.38 -9.83
C ILE A 341 7.23 -3.11 -11.32
N TYR A 342 7.87 -2.03 -11.79
CA TYR A 342 7.88 -1.71 -13.21
C TYR A 342 8.53 -2.82 -14.03
N LYS A 343 9.66 -3.38 -13.58
CA LYS A 343 10.36 -4.48 -14.28
C LYS A 343 9.46 -5.70 -14.47
N LEU A 344 8.55 -6.00 -13.53
CA LEU A 344 7.61 -7.13 -13.63
C LEU A 344 6.60 -6.98 -14.78
N ILE A 345 6.09 -5.77 -15.00
CA ILE A 345 5.06 -5.51 -16.03
C ILE A 345 5.63 -5.03 -17.35
N ARG A 346 6.90 -4.63 -17.37
CA ARG A 346 7.56 -3.96 -18.49
C ARG A 346 7.55 -4.78 -19.79
N GLY A 347 7.63 -6.10 -19.69
CA GLY A 347 7.60 -7.00 -20.84
C GLY A 347 6.28 -6.97 -21.60
N ASN A 348 5.17 -6.65 -20.93
CA ASN A 348 3.87 -6.51 -21.57
C ASN A 348 3.57 -5.03 -21.86
N ARG A 349 3.63 -4.65 -23.15
CA ARG A 349 3.40 -3.28 -23.62
C ARG A 349 2.08 -2.71 -23.10
N ASN A 350 1.00 -3.51 -23.09
CA ASN A 350 -0.31 -3.06 -22.64
C ASN A 350 -0.34 -2.80 -21.13
N SER A 351 0.16 -3.74 -20.31
CA SER A 351 0.20 -3.65 -18.85
C SER A 351 1.04 -2.45 -18.39
N ARG A 352 2.24 -2.32 -18.95
CA ARG A 352 3.16 -1.22 -18.69
C ARG A 352 2.56 0.14 -19.07
N ASN A 353 1.89 0.22 -20.21
CA ASN A 353 1.23 1.45 -20.67
C ASN A 353 0.01 1.79 -19.78
N LYS A 354 -0.79 0.80 -19.40
CA LYS A 354 -1.89 1.00 -18.44
C LYS A 354 -1.40 1.51 -17.10
N PHE A 355 -0.27 0.99 -16.60
CA PHE A 355 0.36 1.46 -15.35
C PHE A 355 0.79 2.92 -15.44
N MET A 356 1.56 3.30 -16.46
CA MET A 356 1.98 4.70 -16.62
C MET A 356 0.75 5.62 -16.73
N SER A 357 -0.26 5.22 -17.51
CA SER A 357 -1.49 6.00 -17.67
C SER A 357 -2.39 6.00 -16.44
N SER A 358 -2.37 4.98 -15.58
CA SER A 358 -3.14 4.99 -14.33
C SER A 358 -2.54 5.98 -13.32
N ILE A 359 -1.22 6.14 -13.30
CA ILE A 359 -0.54 7.16 -12.47
C ILE A 359 -0.83 8.56 -13.02
N VAL A 360 -0.66 8.78 -14.33
CA VAL A 360 -0.90 10.10 -14.94
C VAL A 360 -2.35 10.55 -14.75
N ARG A 361 -3.32 9.64 -14.77
CA ARG A 361 -4.74 9.95 -14.49
C ARG A 361 -5.01 10.49 -13.08
N LYS A 362 -4.12 10.27 -12.11
CA LYS A 362 -4.26 10.87 -10.76
C LYS A 362 -4.11 12.40 -10.78
N PHE A 363 -3.52 12.95 -11.85
CA PHE A 363 -3.33 14.39 -12.03
C PHE A 363 -4.51 15.06 -12.75
N ASP A 364 -5.48 14.29 -13.27
CA ASP A 364 -6.66 14.86 -13.94
C ASP A 364 -7.50 15.60 -12.90
N ASN A 365 -8.12 14.90 -11.96
CA ASN A 365 -9.01 15.52 -10.96
C ASN A 365 -8.50 15.27 -9.55
N PRO A 366 -7.48 16.02 -9.10
CA PRO A 366 -6.99 15.88 -7.74
C PRO A 366 -8.08 16.31 -6.74
N SER A 367 -8.34 15.47 -5.74
CA SER A 367 -9.22 15.84 -4.63
C SER A 367 -8.59 16.93 -3.78
N CYS A 368 -9.41 17.75 -3.10
CA CYS A 368 -8.89 18.72 -2.15
C CYS A 368 -8.52 17.99 -0.85
N SER A 369 -7.23 17.77 -0.60
CA SER A 369 -6.70 17.21 0.66
C SER A 369 -5.24 17.61 0.83
N ASP A 370 -4.81 17.82 2.07
CA ASP A 370 -3.45 18.27 2.42
C ASP A 370 -2.35 17.33 1.90
N LEU A 371 -2.65 16.05 1.73
CA LEU A 371 -1.70 15.04 1.26
C LEU A 371 -1.67 14.88 -0.26
N VAL A 372 -2.55 15.54 -1.01
CA VAL A 372 -2.66 15.34 -2.46
C VAL A 372 -1.45 15.88 -3.20
N ILE A 373 -0.96 17.08 -2.89
CA ILE A 373 0.25 17.60 -3.53
C ILE A 373 1.49 16.73 -3.20
N PRO A 374 1.77 16.37 -1.93
CA PRO A 374 2.84 15.42 -1.62
C PRO A 374 2.70 14.07 -2.36
N PHE A 375 1.48 13.55 -2.50
CA PHE A 375 1.24 12.31 -3.25
C PHE A 375 1.53 12.48 -4.75
N LEU A 376 1.11 13.58 -5.36
CA LEU A 376 1.40 13.86 -6.77
C LEU A 376 2.89 14.08 -7.01
N MET A 377 3.61 14.71 -6.06
CA MET A 377 5.07 14.81 -6.12
C MET A 377 5.72 13.42 -6.11
N TYR A 378 5.30 12.55 -5.18
CA TYR A 378 5.73 11.14 -5.14
C TYR A 378 5.47 10.42 -6.47
N CYS A 379 4.28 10.54 -7.05
CA CYS A 379 3.97 9.97 -8.36
C CYS A 379 4.87 10.51 -9.48
N THR A 380 5.19 11.80 -9.43
CA THR A 380 6.05 12.46 -10.42
C THR A 380 7.48 11.92 -10.36
N GLU A 381 8.02 11.77 -9.15
CA GLU A 381 9.34 11.19 -8.91
C GLU A 381 9.39 9.73 -9.34
N VAL A 382 8.38 8.94 -8.96
CA VAL A 382 8.21 7.56 -9.41
C VAL A 382 8.30 7.45 -10.93
N LEU A 383 7.53 8.25 -11.66
CA LEU A 383 7.52 8.24 -13.12
C LEU A 383 8.88 8.66 -13.73
N ALA A 384 9.57 9.62 -13.10
CA ALA A 384 10.88 10.08 -13.53
C ALA A 384 11.99 9.01 -13.34
N LEU A 385 11.80 8.09 -12.40
CA LEU A 385 12.78 7.11 -11.98
C LEU A 385 12.62 5.72 -12.62
N LEU A 386 11.55 5.51 -13.40
CA LEU A 386 11.28 4.24 -14.06
C LEU A 386 12.48 3.79 -14.94
N PRO A 387 12.88 2.50 -14.88
CA PRO A 387 14.00 1.97 -15.64
C PRO A 387 13.60 1.64 -17.08
N PHE A 388 13.32 2.67 -17.88
CA PHE A 388 13.01 2.51 -19.31
C PHE A 388 14.18 1.86 -20.06
N SER A 389 13.91 0.97 -21.02
CA SER A 389 14.95 0.44 -21.92
C SER A 389 14.61 0.46 -23.41
N SER A 390 13.46 1.01 -23.78
CA SER A 390 13.12 1.35 -25.16
C SER A 390 12.60 2.79 -25.24
N PRO A 391 12.78 3.48 -26.37
CA PRO A 391 12.23 4.83 -26.55
C PRO A 391 10.70 4.88 -26.58
N ASP A 392 10.02 3.77 -26.91
CA ASP A 392 8.56 3.65 -26.87
C ASP A 392 7.99 3.98 -25.48
N GLU A 393 8.71 3.64 -24.41
CA GLU A 393 8.29 3.85 -23.02
C GLU A 393 8.18 5.33 -22.61
N PRO A 394 9.26 6.15 -22.65
CA PRO A 394 9.17 7.56 -22.33
C PRO A 394 8.35 8.34 -23.36
N LEU A 395 8.29 7.91 -24.64
CA LEU A 395 7.43 8.52 -25.65
C LEU A 395 5.95 8.32 -25.32
N TYR A 396 5.55 7.10 -24.91
CA TYR A 396 4.19 6.84 -24.43
C TYR A 396 3.84 7.71 -23.23
N LEU A 397 4.75 7.81 -22.25
CA LEU A 397 4.50 8.63 -21.07
C LEU A 397 4.32 10.12 -21.43
N ILE A 398 5.18 10.67 -22.29
CA ILE A 398 5.03 12.04 -22.81
C ILE A 398 3.72 12.21 -23.57
N TYR A 399 3.34 11.25 -24.40
CA TYR A 399 2.06 11.24 -25.11
C TYR A 399 0.87 11.32 -24.15
N THR A 400 0.85 10.50 -23.10
CA THR A 400 -0.22 10.52 -22.10
C THR A 400 -0.26 11.85 -21.35
N ILE A 401 0.89 12.39 -20.95
CA ILE A 401 0.99 13.71 -20.32
C ILE A 401 0.42 14.80 -21.25
N ASN A 402 0.78 14.79 -22.53
CA ASN A 402 0.29 15.77 -23.49
C ASN A 402 -1.24 15.76 -23.61
N ARG A 403 -1.89 14.59 -23.55
CA ARG A 403 -3.36 14.51 -23.60
C ARG A 403 -4.02 15.15 -22.38
N VAL A 404 -3.47 14.94 -21.19
CA VAL A 404 -3.96 15.59 -19.96
C VAL A 404 -3.81 17.10 -20.09
N ILE A 405 -2.61 17.58 -20.47
CA ILE A 405 -2.34 19.02 -20.63
C ILE A 405 -3.27 19.64 -21.68
N GLN A 406 -3.43 19.01 -22.86
CA GLN A 406 -4.26 19.52 -23.94
C GLN A 406 -5.74 19.68 -23.55
N VAL A 407 -6.27 18.76 -22.75
CA VAL A 407 -7.67 18.80 -22.31
C VAL A 407 -7.87 19.80 -21.17
N ARG A 408 -6.88 19.95 -20.27
CA ARG A 408 -7.08 20.61 -18.97
C ARG A 408 -6.48 22.00 -18.86
N ALA A 409 -5.31 22.24 -19.45
CA ALA A 409 -4.54 23.44 -19.17
C ALA A 409 -5.26 24.72 -19.58
N GLY A 410 -5.85 24.77 -20.78
CA GLY A 410 -6.51 25.98 -21.29
C GLY A 410 -7.73 26.39 -20.49
N ALA A 411 -8.60 25.43 -20.14
CA ALA A 411 -9.78 25.69 -19.32
C ALA A 411 -9.39 26.17 -17.91
N LEU A 412 -8.38 25.53 -17.30
CA LEU A 412 -7.89 25.92 -15.99
C LEU A 412 -7.24 27.29 -15.98
N GLU A 413 -6.41 27.63 -16.98
CA GLU A 413 -5.79 28.95 -17.09
C GLU A 413 -6.86 30.05 -17.21
N ALA A 414 -7.88 29.82 -18.04
CA ALA A 414 -9.00 30.75 -18.21
C ALA A 414 -9.77 30.96 -16.90
N ASN A 415 -10.08 29.87 -16.18
CA ASN A 415 -10.77 29.93 -14.90
C ASN A 415 -9.98 30.68 -13.83
N MET A 416 -8.69 30.36 -13.66
CA MET A 416 -7.82 31.05 -12.70
C MET A 416 -7.66 32.53 -13.04
N LYS A 417 -7.54 32.87 -14.33
CA LYS A 417 -7.49 34.26 -14.80
C LYS A 417 -8.78 35.01 -14.47
N ALA A 418 -9.95 34.41 -14.74
CA ALA A 418 -11.25 35.01 -14.46
C ALA A 418 -11.45 35.26 -12.95
N MET A 419 -11.10 34.29 -12.11
CA MET A 419 -11.17 34.46 -10.65
C MET A 419 -10.20 35.52 -10.15
N SER A 420 -8.97 35.54 -10.67
CA SER A 420 -7.98 36.57 -10.34
C SER A 420 -8.50 37.97 -10.67
N THR A 421 -9.15 38.16 -11.82
CA THR A 421 -9.77 39.44 -12.20
C THR A 421 -11.01 39.80 -11.39
N HIS A 422 -11.85 38.82 -11.06
CA HIS A 422 -13.07 39.03 -10.26
C HIS A 422 -12.73 39.48 -8.83
N LEU A 423 -11.72 38.85 -8.23
CA LEU A 423 -11.24 39.22 -6.90
C LEU A 423 -10.63 40.64 -6.89
N LEU A 424 -9.86 41.02 -7.93
CA LEU A 424 -9.34 42.39 -8.09
C LEU A 424 -10.46 43.44 -8.23
N GLN A 425 -11.52 43.13 -8.97
CA GLN A 425 -12.65 44.05 -9.20
C GLN A 425 -13.51 44.23 -7.95
N ARG A 426 -13.73 43.14 -7.20
CA ARG A 426 -14.47 43.17 -5.93
C ARG A 426 -13.72 43.94 -4.84
N ASP A 427 -12.38 43.89 -4.86
CA ASP A 427 -11.54 44.71 -3.99
C ASP A 427 -11.61 46.20 -4.36
N ALA A 428 -11.57 46.53 -5.66
CA ALA A 428 -11.72 47.91 -6.12
C ALA A 428 -13.09 48.51 -5.72
N GLN A 429 -14.17 47.73 -5.84
CA GLN A 429 -15.51 48.12 -5.41
C GLN A 429 -15.59 48.31 -3.90
N LYS A 430 -15.01 47.44 -3.07
CA LYS A 430 -14.97 47.64 -1.60
C LYS A 430 -14.23 48.91 -1.18
N THR A 431 -13.15 49.29 -1.84
CA THR A 431 -12.47 50.59 -1.60
C THR A 431 -13.26 51.82 -2.08
N THR A 432 -14.30 51.63 -2.90
CA THR A 432 -15.10 52.74 -3.44
C THR A 432 -16.34 53.02 -2.56
N TYR A 433 -16.88 52.02 -1.86
CA TYR A 433 -18.05 52.15 -0.98
C TYR A 433 -17.77 52.77 0.40
N GLU A 434 -16.53 53.13 0.74
CA GLU A 434 -16.23 53.91 1.96
C GLU A 434 -16.45 55.43 1.79
N ASN A 435 -16.79 55.91 0.59
CA ASN A 435 -17.19 57.30 0.37
C ASN A 435 -18.59 57.39 -0.26
N GLY A 436 -19.62 57.28 0.58
CA GLY A 436 -20.87 58.02 0.40
C GLY A 436 -22.06 57.31 -0.26
N MET A 437 -23.09 57.11 0.58
CA MET A 437 -24.54 57.03 0.31
C MET A 437 -25.13 55.80 -0.41
N VAL A 438 -26.20 55.33 0.24
CA VAL A 438 -27.14 54.28 -0.14
C VAL A 438 -27.79 54.60 -1.48
N ASP A 439 -27.80 53.63 -2.40
CA ASP A 439 -29.02 53.28 -3.13
C ASP A 439 -28.93 51.86 -3.71
N GLN A 440 -30.10 51.24 -3.73
CA GLN A 440 -30.38 49.85 -4.00
C GLN A 440 -30.93 49.72 -5.41
N GLU A 441 -30.34 48.88 -6.27
CA GLU A 441 -31.10 48.15 -7.30
C GLU A 441 -30.29 47.01 -7.93
N SER A 442 -31.02 45.92 -8.19
CA SER A 442 -30.61 44.60 -8.66
C SER A 442 -30.44 44.49 -10.16
N ALA A 443 -29.48 43.69 -10.62
CA ALA A 443 -29.58 42.95 -11.89
C ALA A 443 -28.67 41.71 -11.87
N GLU A 444 -29.27 40.52 -11.82
CA GLU A 444 -28.60 39.25 -12.10
C GLU A 444 -28.28 39.12 -13.61
N PRO A 445 -27.14 38.51 -13.99
CA PRO A 445 -27.05 37.80 -15.26
C PRO A 445 -27.11 36.28 -15.03
N VAL A 446 -28.11 35.69 -15.69
CA VAL A 446 -28.34 34.25 -15.88
C VAL A 446 -27.07 33.53 -16.33
N PHE A 447 -26.63 32.51 -15.59
CA PHE A 447 -25.66 31.53 -16.08
C PHE A 447 -26.38 30.28 -16.57
N ASN A 448 -26.17 29.94 -17.84
CA ASN A 448 -26.66 28.72 -18.47
C ASN A 448 -26.11 27.48 -17.73
N HIS A 449 -27.00 26.67 -17.18
CA HIS A 449 -26.69 25.32 -16.76
C HIS A 449 -26.41 24.45 -17.98
N MET A 450 -25.19 23.90 -18.06
CA MET A 450 -24.88 22.77 -18.94
C MET A 450 -24.90 21.50 -18.10
N THR A 451 -25.95 20.71 -18.29
CA THR A 451 -26.23 19.45 -17.60
C THR A 451 -25.19 18.39 -17.99
N SER A 452 -24.50 17.79 -17.01
CA SER A 452 -23.74 16.56 -17.24
C SER A 452 -24.68 15.36 -17.20
N MET A 453 -24.83 14.65 -18.31
CA MET A 453 -25.39 13.31 -18.34
C MET A 453 -24.38 12.33 -17.73
N ASP A 454 -24.82 11.55 -16.74
CA ASP A 454 -24.07 10.42 -16.23
C ASP A 454 -24.58 9.13 -16.89
N LEU A 455 -23.64 8.33 -17.41
CA LEU A 455 -23.87 7.04 -18.08
C LEU A 455 -23.20 5.97 -17.23
N ASN A 456 -23.95 5.42 -16.28
CA ASN A 456 -23.73 4.08 -15.73
C ASN A 456 -25.06 3.56 -15.17
N GLY A 457 -25.71 2.67 -15.92
CA GLY A 457 -26.98 2.07 -15.54
C GLY A 457 -26.82 1.15 -14.33
N THR A 458 -27.55 1.45 -13.26
CA THR A 458 -28.13 0.44 -12.37
C THR A 458 -29.36 1.04 -11.67
N ILE A 459 -30.51 0.44 -11.91
CA ILE A 459 -31.83 0.77 -11.34
C ILE A 459 -31.84 0.32 -9.87
N LYS A 460 -32.15 1.22 -8.92
CA LYS A 460 -32.83 0.89 -7.66
C LYS A 460 -33.73 2.03 -7.20
N GLU A 461 -34.89 1.61 -6.71
CA GLU A 461 -36.11 2.35 -6.39
C GLU A 461 -35.99 3.28 -5.18
N GLU A 462 -36.75 4.37 -5.23
CA GLU A 462 -37.05 5.29 -4.13
C GLU A 462 -38.37 4.85 -3.45
N PRO A 463 -38.58 5.20 -2.16
CA PRO A 463 -39.89 5.77 -1.85
C PRO A 463 -39.87 6.97 -0.88
N ALA A 464 -40.55 8.04 -1.34
CA ALA A 464 -41.64 8.80 -0.72
C ALA A 464 -41.51 9.38 0.70
N ALA A 465 -41.63 10.72 0.82
CA ALA A 465 -42.84 11.39 1.33
C ALA A 465 -42.74 12.94 1.26
N GLN A 466 -43.84 13.57 0.82
CA GLN A 466 -44.09 15.00 0.57
C GLN A 466 -44.73 15.71 1.82
N PRO A 467 -45.49 16.84 1.72
CA PRO A 467 -45.15 18.26 1.44
C PRO A 467 -45.91 19.24 2.41
N ILE A 468 -45.99 20.56 2.08
CA ILE A 468 -47.17 21.50 2.18
C ILE A 468 -46.65 22.97 2.35
N PHE A 469 -47.21 24.10 1.85
CA PHE A 469 -48.11 24.53 0.75
C PHE A 469 -48.44 26.04 1.01
N TYR A 470 -48.56 26.93 -0.01
CA TYR A 470 -49.72 27.81 -0.36
C TYR A 470 -49.23 29.26 -0.66
N HIS A 471 -49.75 30.08 -1.60
CA HIS A 471 -50.73 29.95 -2.69
C HIS A 471 -50.71 31.22 -3.60
N MET A 472 -51.31 31.06 -4.79
CA MET A 472 -51.58 31.93 -5.96
C MET A 472 -52.49 33.18 -5.77
N SER A 473 -52.34 34.16 -6.69
CA SER A 473 -53.36 34.82 -7.57
C SER A 473 -52.88 36.24 -8.00
N SER A 474 -53.25 36.94 -9.09
CA SER A 474 -54.00 36.72 -10.35
C SER A 474 -53.78 37.95 -11.27
N ILE A 475 -54.01 37.75 -12.57
CA ILE A 475 -53.91 38.64 -13.74
C ILE A 475 -54.89 39.84 -13.73
N ASP A 476 -54.53 40.98 -14.36
CA ASP A 476 -55.42 41.66 -15.32
C ASP A 476 -54.72 42.57 -16.35
N LEU A 477 -55.26 42.63 -17.58
CA LEU A 477 -54.80 43.33 -18.78
C LEU A 477 -55.49 44.70 -18.96
N ASN A 478 -54.78 45.73 -19.47
CA ASN A 478 -55.12 46.44 -20.73
C ASN A 478 -54.24 47.67 -21.02
N GLY A 479 -54.09 47.97 -22.33
CA GLY A 479 -53.27 49.01 -22.96
C GLY A 479 -53.53 50.46 -22.52
N THR A 480 -52.78 51.47 -22.97
CA THR A 480 -52.49 51.80 -24.38
C THR A 480 -51.52 53.00 -24.46
N VAL A 481 -50.73 53.05 -25.54
CA VAL A 481 -50.30 54.24 -26.34
C VAL A 481 -49.21 55.20 -25.79
N GLN A 482 -48.04 55.09 -26.46
CA GLN A 482 -46.98 56.07 -26.86
C GLN A 482 -47.44 57.55 -27.01
N PRO A 483 -46.57 58.61 -26.96
CA PRO A 483 -45.29 58.66 -27.70
C PRO A 483 -44.11 59.51 -27.13
N GLU A 484 -42.91 59.21 -27.65
CA GLU A 484 -41.72 60.05 -27.91
C GLU A 484 -42.06 61.48 -28.48
N PRO A 485 -41.15 62.50 -28.58
CA PRO A 485 -39.72 62.36 -28.90
C PRO A 485 -38.72 63.48 -28.44
N ASN A 486 -37.46 63.32 -28.90
CA ASN A 486 -36.56 64.33 -29.50
C ASN A 486 -35.32 64.92 -28.75
N ASP A 487 -34.20 64.72 -29.47
CA ASP A 487 -33.09 65.66 -29.79
C ASP A 487 -31.87 65.85 -28.87
N GLN A 488 -30.84 65.02 -29.13
CA GLN A 488 -29.53 65.35 -29.77
C GLN A 488 -28.57 66.46 -29.22
N PRO A 489 -27.26 66.43 -29.58
CA PRO A 489 -26.14 66.37 -28.64
C PRO A 489 -25.17 67.57 -28.72
N LEU A 490 -24.20 67.69 -27.80
CA LEU A 490 -23.02 68.54 -28.01
C LEU A 490 -21.69 67.92 -27.53
N LEU A 491 -20.72 68.10 -28.42
CA LEU A 491 -19.32 67.69 -28.42
C LEU A 491 -18.47 68.46 -27.41
N HIS A 492 -17.40 67.80 -26.93
CA HIS A 492 -15.99 68.05 -27.28
C HIS A 492 -15.01 68.14 -26.08
N ARG A 493 -13.93 67.36 -26.25
CA ARG A 493 -12.51 67.77 -26.13
C ARG A 493 -11.82 67.56 -24.76
N MET A 494 -10.90 66.57 -24.76
CA MET A 494 -9.70 66.52 -23.89
C MET A 494 -8.67 67.59 -24.29
N PRO A 495 -7.72 67.97 -23.41
CA PRO A 495 -6.36 67.38 -23.45
C PRO A 495 -5.68 67.33 -22.03
N PRO A 496 -4.33 67.22 -21.86
CA PRO A 496 -3.65 66.02 -21.33
C PRO A 496 -2.75 66.31 -20.09
N LEU A 497 -1.84 65.36 -19.77
CA LEU A 497 -0.79 65.36 -18.71
C LEU A 497 -1.30 64.97 -17.30
N GLU A 498 -0.61 64.21 -16.45
CA GLU A 498 0.77 63.74 -16.40
C GLU A 498 0.88 62.59 -15.39
N ALA A 499 1.92 61.76 -15.54
CA ALA A 499 2.21 60.64 -14.65
C ALA A 499 2.53 61.09 -13.21
N LYS A 500 1.89 60.45 -12.22
CA LYS A 500 2.40 60.36 -10.85
C LYS A 500 2.27 58.94 -10.34
N VAL A 501 3.42 58.31 -10.22
CA VAL A 501 3.65 57.06 -9.50
C VAL A 501 3.34 57.30 -8.02
N HIS A 502 2.41 56.53 -7.46
CA HIS A 502 2.26 56.39 -6.01
C HIS A 502 2.61 54.97 -5.60
N VAL A 503 3.76 54.86 -4.95
CA VAL A 503 4.20 53.71 -4.15
C VAL A 503 3.72 53.96 -2.73
N MET A 504 2.78 53.14 -2.25
CA MET A 504 2.40 52.92 -0.85
C MET A 504 1.69 51.54 -0.83
N SER A 505 1.79 50.64 0.12
CA SER A 505 2.56 50.41 1.35
C SER A 505 2.21 48.96 1.72
N SER A 506 3.11 48.23 2.38
CA SER A 506 2.88 46.88 2.90
C SER A 506 1.57 46.80 3.69
N GLY A 507 0.60 46.01 3.21
CA GLY A 507 -0.68 45.76 3.88
C GLY A 507 -0.80 44.30 4.29
N GLU A 508 -1.38 44.08 5.46
CA GLU A 508 -1.66 42.77 6.08
C GLU A 508 -2.23 41.72 5.10
N PRO A 509 -1.96 40.42 5.32
CA PRO A 509 -2.48 39.35 4.47
C PRO A 509 -4.01 39.41 4.43
N ARG A 510 -4.55 39.67 3.24
CA ARG A 510 -5.97 39.92 3.01
C ARG A 510 -6.70 38.58 2.83
N ASP A 511 -7.67 38.32 3.70
CA ASP A 511 -8.40 37.04 3.76
C ASP A 511 -9.41 36.88 2.61
N ILE A 512 -9.44 35.67 2.01
CA ILE A 512 -10.35 35.28 0.93
C ILE A 512 -11.70 34.81 1.54
N PRO A 513 -12.86 35.17 0.97
CA PRO A 513 -14.16 34.62 1.39
C PRO A 513 -14.19 33.08 1.37
N LYS A 514 -14.81 32.46 2.37
CA LYS A 514 -14.76 30.99 2.57
C LYS A 514 -15.25 30.14 1.38
N ASP A 515 -16.31 30.59 0.69
CA ASP A 515 -16.89 29.85 -0.44
C ASP A 515 -16.02 29.97 -1.71
N ASP A 516 -15.39 31.13 -1.92
CA ASP A 516 -14.42 31.34 -3.00
C ASP A 516 -13.10 30.62 -2.73
N LEU A 517 -12.70 30.51 -1.45
CA LEU A 517 -11.44 29.89 -1.03
C LEU A 517 -11.37 28.41 -1.42
N GLN A 518 -12.44 27.63 -1.25
CA GLN A 518 -12.43 26.21 -1.63
C GLN A 518 -12.27 26.01 -3.14
N LYS A 519 -13.00 26.80 -3.94
CA LYS A 519 -12.91 26.73 -5.40
C LYS A 519 -11.51 27.14 -5.89
N VAL A 520 -10.96 28.20 -5.32
CA VAL A 520 -9.60 28.67 -5.58
C VAL A 520 -8.56 27.61 -5.22
N GLN A 521 -8.72 26.94 -4.08
CA GLN A 521 -7.81 25.87 -3.64
C GLN A 521 -7.83 24.68 -4.61
N VAL A 522 -9.00 24.24 -5.07
CA VAL A 522 -9.12 23.16 -6.07
C VAL A 522 -8.42 23.51 -7.38
N ASP A 523 -8.60 24.74 -7.88
CA ASP A 523 -7.94 25.21 -9.09
C ASP A 523 -6.41 25.31 -8.90
N CYS A 524 -5.94 25.74 -7.73
CA CYS A 524 -4.51 25.80 -7.42
C CYS A 524 -3.86 24.42 -7.26
N ILE A 525 -4.58 23.45 -6.69
CA ILE A 525 -4.15 22.06 -6.63
C ILE A 525 -4.05 21.50 -8.05
N SER A 526 -5.08 21.73 -8.87
CA SER A 526 -5.08 21.32 -10.28
C SER A 526 -3.93 21.97 -11.07
N ALA A 527 -3.65 23.25 -10.83
CA ALA A 527 -2.56 23.96 -11.49
C ALA A 527 -1.20 23.37 -11.08
N THR A 528 -1.01 23.09 -9.79
CA THR A 528 0.20 22.44 -9.28
C THR A 528 0.37 21.03 -9.87
N ALA A 529 -0.72 20.26 -10.00
CA ALA A 529 -0.70 18.95 -10.64
C ALA A 529 -0.22 19.02 -12.10
N LEU A 530 -0.77 19.95 -12.90
CA LEU A 530 -0.34 20.14 -14.28
C LEU A 530 1.12 20.65 -14.38
N GLN A 531 1.55 21.54 -13.47
CA GLN A 531 2.95 21.98 -13.41
C GLN A 531 3.91 20.80 -13.17
N LEU A 532 3.58 19.88 -12.25
CA LEU A 532 4.38 18.68 -12.00
C LEU A 532 4.51 17.80 -13.25
N LEU A 533 3.42 17.61 -13.99
CA LEU A 533 3.45 16.88 -15.27
C LEU A 533 4.30 17.58 -16.32
N LEU A 534 4.23 18.92 -16.42
CA LEU A 534 5.07 19.70 -17.35
C LEU A 534 6.56 19.59 -16.99
N LYS A 535 6.91 19.66 -15.70
CA LYS A 535 8.28 19.43 -15.22
C LYS A 535 8.77 18.03 -15.58
N LEU A 536 7.95 17.00 -15.36
CA LEU A 536 8.25 15.62 -15.72
C LEU A 536 8.45 15.47 -17.24
N LYS A 537 7.53 16.00 -18.06
CA LYS A 537 7.64 15.99 -19.52
C LYS A 537 8.95 16.61 -20.00
N ARG A 538 9.29 17.81 -19.49
CA ARG A 538 10.55 18.50 -19.84
C ARG A 538 11.76 17.67 -19.43
N TYR A 539 11.77 17.12 -18.22
CA TYR A 539 12.82 16.25 -17.73
C TYR A 539 13.03 15.02 -18.64
N LEU A 540 11.95 14.31 -19.00
CA LEU A 540 12.02 13.13 -19.87
C LEU A 540 12.59 13.47 -21.26
N LYS A 541 12.16 14.60 -21.85
CA LYS A 541 12.69 15.09 -23.14
C LYS A 541 14.20 15.35 -23.06
N ILE A 542 14.66 15.97 -21.99
CA ILE A 542 16.08 16.27 -21.77
C ILE A 542 16.89 14.99 -21.56
N VAL A 543 16.48 14.17 -20.58
CA VAL A 543 17.23 12.96 -20.16
C VAL A 543 17.35 11.94 -21.27
N TYR A 544 16.29 11.74 -22.06
CA TYR A 544 16.27 10.75 -23.13
C TYR A 544 16.55 11.32 -24.53
N GLY A 545 16.82 12.63 -24.64
CA GLY A 545 17.15 13.25 -25.93
C GLY A 545 15.97 13.28 -26.92
N LEU A 546 14.73 13.39 -26.43
CA LEU A 546 13.52 13.31 -27.24
C LEU A 546 13.09 14.72 -27.67
N ASN A 547 13.28 15.03 -28.95
CA ASN A 547 12.87 16.31 -29.53
C ASN A 547 11.35 16.37 -29.79
N ASP A 548 10.84 17.58 -30.06
CA ASP A 548 9.41 17.81 -30.24
C ASP A 548 8.82 17.03 -31.42
N ALA A 549 9.54 16.96 -32.54
CA ALA A 549 9.12 16.20 -33.72
C ALA A 549 8.91 14.70 -33.41
N ARG A 550 9.81 14.07 -32.64
CA ARG A 550 9.65 12.67 -32.24
C ARG A 550 8.48 12.45 -31.29
N CYS A 551 8.28 13.38 -30.35
CA CYS A 551 7.15 13.31 -29.42
C CYS A 551 5.80 13.49 -30.15
N GLN A 552 5.74 14.40 -31.12
CA GLN A 552 4.54 14.67 -31.94
C GLN A 552 4.23 13.52 -32.91
N ALA A 553 5.25 12.89 -33.49
CA ALA A 553 5.08 11.78 -34.42
C ALA A 553 4.71 10.44 -33.74
N TYR A 554 4.78 10.35 -32.41
CA TYR A 554 4.52 9.10 -31.70
C TYR A 554 3.02 8.78 -31.66
N SER A 555 2.68 7.54 -32.02
CA SER A 555 1.32 7.00 -31.91
C SER A 555 1.33 5.67 -31.12
N PRO A 556 0.52 5.51 -30.07
CA PRO A 556 0.43 4.25 -29.32
C PRO A 556 -0.02 3.05 -30.17
N SER A 557 -0.75 3.31 -31.24
CA SER A 557 -1.26 2.29 -32.16
C SER A 557 -0.18 1.74 -33.10
N GLU A 558 0.92 2.48 -33.27
CA GLU A 558 2.03 2.03 -34.12
C GLU A 558 2.81 0.89 -33.44
N PRO A 559 3.28 -0.09 -34.23
CA PRO A 559 4.15 -1.14 -33.71
C PRO A 559 5.49 -0.56 -33.26
N GLN A 560 6.04 -1.12 -32.20
CA GLN A 560 7.34 -0.69 -31.67
C GLN A 560 8.43 -0.93 -32.70
N LYS A 561 9.25 0.09 -32.98
CA LYS A 561 10.43 -0.03 -33.86
C LYS A 561 11.48 -0.91 -33.16
N PRO A 562 11.80 -2.10 -33.68
CA PRO A 562 12.75 -3.00 -33.04
C PRO A 562 14.17 -2.44 -33.12
N GLY A 563 14.92 -2.54 -32.03
CA GLY A 563 16.37 -2.26 -32.00
C GLY A 563 16.77 -0.78 -31.91
N GLU A 564 15.82 0.15 -31.68
CA GLU A 564 16.20 1.55 -31.45
C GLU A 564 16.83 1.73 -30.05
N PRO A 565 18.10 2.14 -29.95
CA PRO A 565 18.77 2.27 -28.65
C PRO A 565 18.25 3.47 -27.87
N LEU A 566 17.95 3.29 -26.59
CA LEU A 566 17.62 4.38 -25.67
C LEU A 566 18.90 4.94 -25.04
N THR A 567 19.17 6.22 -25.25
CA THR A 567 20.28 6.92 -24.57
C THR A 567 19.73 7.67 -23.35
N LYS A 568 20.39 7.57 -22.20
CA LYS A 568 20.01 8.26 -20.96
C LYS A 568 21.14 9.18 -20.50
N GLN A 569 20.84 10.46 -20.30
CA GLN A 569 21.75 11.43 -19.69
C GLN A 569 21.67 11.35 -18.16
N ASN A 570 22.80 11.55 -17.48
CA ASN A 570 22.85 11.56 -16.01
C ASN A 570 22.52 12.96 -15.47
N ILE A 571 21.26 13.33 -15.55
CA ILE A 571 20.74 14.62 -15.05
C ILE A 571 19.76 14.29 -13.91
N PRO A 572 19.94 14.86 -12.71
CA PRO A 572 19.00 14.63 -11.60
C PRO A 572 17.64 15.25 -11.91
N PHE A 573 16.57 14.59 -11.48
CA PHE A 573 15.24 15.17 -11.46
C PHE A 573 15.07 15.94 -10.15
N ASP A 574 14.64 17.19 -10.23
CA ASP A 574 14.43 18.05 -9.07
C ASP A 574 13.07 18.74 -9.17
N ILE A 575 12.26 18.57 -8.13
CA ILE A 575 10.95 19.21 -7.97
C ILE A 575 10.83 19.93 -6.62
N SER A 576 11.93 20.09 -5.89
CA SER A 576 11.96 20.69 -4.55
C SER A 576 11.44 22.14 -4.51
N ASP A 577 11.56 22.87 -5.62
CA ASP A 577 11.02 24.22 -5.77
C ASP A 577 9.47 24.27 -5.83
N THR A 578 8.79 23.12 -5.91
CA THR A 578 7.33 23.06 -6.01
C THR A 578 6.69 23.28 -4.63
N ARG A 579 5.95 24.39 -4.47
CA ARG A 579 5.28 24.71 -3.21
C ARG A 579 4.16 23.74 -2.88
N VAL A 580 4.26 23.10 -1.71
CA VAL A 580 3.30 22.13 -1.17
C VAL A 580 2.10 22.78 -0.47
N ALA A 581 2.30 23.96 0.13
CA ALA A 581 1.26 24.65 0.88
C ALA A 581 0.10 25.09 -0.03
N LEU A 582 -1.14 24.89 0.45
CA LEU A 582 -2.32 25.46 -0.17
C LEU A 582 -2.29 27.00 -0.03
N PRO A 583 -2.73 27.75 -1.04
CA PRO A 583 -2.79 29.19 -0.96
C PRO A 583 -3.80 29.60 0.12
N SER A 584 -3.34 30.43 1.06
CA SER A 584 -4.17 31.04 2.10
C SER A 584 -4.40 32.53 1.85
N THR A 585 -3.50 33.18 1.11
CA THR A 585 -3.58 34.60 0.79
C THR A 585 -3.82 34.85 -0.69
N TYR A 586 -4.32 36.06 -1.00
CA TYR A 586 -4.44 36.53 -2.37
C TYR A 586 -3.09 36.55 -3.13
N GLU A 587 -2.00 36.88 -2.43
CA GLU A 587 -0.66 36.89 -2.99
C GLU A 587 -0.21 35.49 -3.40
N ASP A 588 -0.48 34.48 -2.58
CA ASP A 588 -0.18 33.07 -2.89
C ASP A 588 -0.93 32.59 -4.14
N LEU A 589 -2.20 32.98 -4.27
CA LEU A 589 -3.01 32.66 -5.45
C LEU A 589 -2.41 33.28 -6.73
N MET A 590 -2.11 34.58 -6.69
CA MET A 590 -1.53 35.27 -7.85
C MET A 590 -0.19 34.67 -8.25
N GLN A 591 0.63 34.33 -7.25
CA GLN A 591 1.89 33.66 -7.46
C GLN A 591 1.71 32.28 -8.11
N LYS A 592 0.80 31.44 -7.60
CA LYS A 592 0.49 30.12 -8.19
C LYS A 592 -0.01 30.21 -9.63
N TYR A 593 -0.88 31.18 -9.93
CA TYR A 593 -1.33 31.44 -11.30
C TYR A 593 -0.17 31.86 -12.21
N GLN A 594 0.70 32.77 -11.75
CA GLN A 594 1.84 33.23 -12.54
C GLN A 594 2.85 32.11 -12.80
N GLU A 595 3.13 31.28 -11.80
CA GLU A 595 3.96 30.07 -11.93
C GLU A 595 3.36 29.09 -12.96
N PHE A 596 2.05 28.86 -12.91
CA PHE A 596 1.37 27.98 -13.86
C PHE A 596 1.44 28.53 -15.28
N LYS A 597 1.13 29.82 -15.45
CA LYS A 597 1.20 30.49 -16.75
C LYS A 597 2.62 30.48 -17.33
N ASN A 598 3.64 30.65 -16.49
CA ASN A 598 5.03 30.54 -16.91
C ASN A 598 5.36 29.11 -17.35
N ALA A 599 4.91 28.09 -16.60
CA ALA A 599 5.11 26.69 -16.98
C ALA A 599 4.47 26.35 -18.34
N LEU A 600 3.28 26.89 -18.63
CA LEU A 600 2.64 26.72 -19.95
C LEU A 600 3.42 27.42 -21.07
N LYS A 601 3.93 28.63 -20.83
CA LYS A 601 4.79 29.32 -21.80
C LYS A 601 6.10 28.58 -22.03
N GLU A 602 6.68 27.98 -21.01
CA GLU A 602 7.91 27.20 -21.14
C GLU A 602 7.69 25.91 -21.94
N ASP A 603 6.50 25.30 -21.87
CA ASP A 603 6.16 24.11 -22.64
C ASP A 603 6.08 24.37 -24.16
N THR A 604 5.81 25.61 -24.57
CA THR A 604 5.79 26.03 -25.98
C THR A 604 7.16 26.40 -26.54
N VAL A 605 8.19 26.48 -25.67
CA VAL A 605 9.56 26.76 -26.12
C VAL A 605 10.13 25.54 -26.84
N ASP A 606 10.78 25.77 -27.99
CA ASP A 606 11.41 24.70 -28.77
C ASP A 606 12.51 23.96 -27.99
N TYR A 607 12.58 22.64 -28.19
CA TYR A 607 13.61 21.76 -27.59
C TYR A 607 15.03 22.29 -27.75
N ALA A 608 15.36 22.88 -28.90
CA ALA A 608 16.70 23.40 -29.16
C ALA A 608 17.08 24.57 -28.23
N VAL A 609 16.11 25.40 -27.86
CA VAL A 609 16.33 26.65 -27.11
C VAL A 609 16.66 26.35 -25.64
N TYR A 610 15.86 25.54 -24.96
CA TYR A 610 16.10 25.24 -23.53
C TYR A 610 17.15 24.14 -23.29
N THR A 611 17.60 23.43 -24.34
CA THR A 611 18.71 22.47 -24.24
C THR A 611 20.06 23.02 -24.72
N ALA A 612 20.10 24.26 -25.25
CA ALA A 612 21.32 24.89 -25.77
C ALA A 612 22.47 24.96 -24.74
N ASN A 613 22.14 25.13 -23.45
CA ASN A 613 23.10 25.23 -22.36
C ASN A 613 23.45 23.88 -21.71
N ILE A 614 22.79 22.80 -22.11
CA ILE A 614 23.01 21.46 -21.55
C ILE A 614 24.15 20.82 -22.35
N LYS A 615 25.31 20.60 -21.70
CA LYS A 615 26.49 19.98 -22.31
C LYS A 615 26.16 18.54 -22.75
N ARG A 616 25.69 18.36 -23.99
CA ARG A 616 25.43 17.05 -24.59
C ARG A 616 26.76 16.28 -24.68
N LYS A 617 26.97 15.25 -23.88
CA LYS A 617 28.02 14.27 -24.15
C LYS A 617 27.66 13.54 -25.44
N ARG A 618 28.45 13.75 -26.49
CA ARG A 618 28.31 13.02 -27.76
C ARG A 618 28.45 11.51 -27.48
N PRO A 619 27.62 10.64 -28.08
CA PRO A 619 27.89 9.21 -28.07
C PRO A 619 29.28 8.97 -28.68
N ALA A 620 30.08 8.13 -28.04
CA ALA A 620 31.41 7.79 -28.54
C ALA A 620 31.30 7.27 -29.98
N PRO A 621 32.10 7.76 -30.94
CA PRO A 621 32.07 7.24 -32.29
C PRO A 621 32.50 5.77 -32.26
N ARG A 622 31.67 4.89 -32.83
CA ARG A 622 32.01 3.49 -33.08
C ARG A 622 33.34 3.43 -33.83
N LYS A 623 34.41 2.98 -33.17
CA LYS A 623 35.65 2.64 -33.87
C LYS A 623 35.33 1.46 -34.78
N GLY A 624 35.42 1.72 -36.09
CA GLY A 624 35.35 0.68 -37.11
C GLY A 624 36.40 -0.39 -36.82
N VAL A 625 35.96 -1.64 -36.98
CA VAL A 625 36.79 -2.84 -36.89
C VAL A 625 37.95 -2.70 -37.90
N ARG A 626 39.17 -2.58 -37.39
CA ARG A 626 40.40 -2.92 -38.14
C ARG A 626 41.02 -4.14 -37.51
N TYR A 627 41.10 -5.20 -38.29
CA TYR A 627 41.95 -6.36 -38.04
C TYR A 627 43.42 -5.90 -37.91
N GLY A 628 44.14 -6.39 -36.90
CA GLY A 628 45.59 -6.29 -36.88
C GLY A 628 46.28 -6.38 -35.52
N ARG A 629 46.81 -7.59 -35.25
CA ARG A 629 47.99 -7.93 -34.44
C ARG A 629 47.92 -7.98 -32.91
N ILE A 630 47.94 -9.25 -32.48
CA ILE A 630 48.56 -9.84 -31.28
C ILE A 630 49.82 -9.09 -30.82
N ILE A 631 49.90 -8.80 -29.52
CA ILE A 631 51.03 -9.05 -28.60
C ILE A 631 50.43 -9.04 -27.18
N GLY A 632 50.73 -10.08 -26.42
CA GLY A 632 50.18 -10.36 -25.09
C GLY A 632 50.82 -9.58 -23.95
N GLY A 633 50.20 -9.74 -22.79
CA GLY A 633 50.65 -9.27 -21.49
C GLY A 633 49.53 -9.53 -20.48
N ASP A 634 49.70 -10.61 -19.71
CA ASP A 634 48.91 -10.98 -18.53
C ASP A 634 48.82 -9.83 -17.53
N ASP A 635 47.68 -9.70 -16.86
CA ASP A 635 47.59 -9.87 -15.42
C ASP A 635 46.12 -9.89 -14.97
N ASP A 636 45.84 -10.91 -14.18
CA ASP A 636 44.56 -11.37 -13.66
C ASP A 636 43.94 -10.40 -12.62
N GLU A 637 42.60 -10.41 -12.53
CA GLU A 637 41.89 -10.48 -11.24
C GLU A 637 40.41 -10.86 -11.47
N ASP A 638 40.11 -12.13 -11.14
CA ASP A 638 38.80 -12.80 -11.15
C ASP A 638 37.83 -12.25 -10.11
N TYR A 639 36.55 -12.08 -10.49
CA TYR A 639 35.43 -12.41 -9.62
C TYR A 639 34.30 -13.07 -10.44
N SER A 640 34.08 -14.34 -10.10
CA SER A 640 33.22 -15.34 -10.74
C SER A 640 31.73 -15.04 -10.58
N ASP A 641 31.00 -15.06 -11.71
CA ASP A 641 29.54 -15.19 -11.78
C ASP A 641 29.19 -16.68 -11.89
N GLU A 642 28.57 -17.26 -10.87
CA GLU A 642 28.00 -18.62 -10.95
C GLU A 642 26.51 -18.56 -11.33
N GLU A 643 26.28 -18.94 -12.58
CA GLU A 643 25.01 -19.23 -13.23
C GLU A 643 24.44 -20.57 -12.74
N TRP A 644 23.35 -20.55 -11.96
CA TRP A 644 22.64 -21.76 -11.55
C TRP A 644 21.55 -22.12 -12.56
N GLY A 645 21.92 -22.91 -13.57
CA GLY A 645 21.02 -23.70 -14.39
C GLY A 645 20.72 -25.06 -13.73
N GLY A 646 19.49 -25.25 -13.23
CA GLY A 646 19.01 -26.53 -12.71
C GLY A 646 18.48 -27.42 -13.83
N GLY A 647 19.24 -28.45 -14.22
CA GLY A 647 18.78 -29.51 -15.11
C GLY A 647 18.04 -30.62 -14.38
N ALA A 648 17.11 -31.28 -15.09
CA ALA A 648 16.62 -32.62 -14.75
C ALA A 648 17.06 -33.61 -15.84
N ARG A 649 17.85 -34.61 -15.45
CA ARG A 649 18.24 -35.78 -16.26
C ARG A 649 17.30 -36.96 -16.02
N LYS A 650 17.01 -37.74 -17.07
CA LYS A 650 17.07 -39.22 -17.12
C LYS A 650 16.91 -39.66 -18.59
N LEU A 651 17.95 -40.24 -19.21
CA LEU A 651 18.18 -41.70 -19.43
C LEU A 651 17.08 -42.32 -20.34
N SER A 652 17.31 -43.02 -21.45
CA SER A 652 18.45 -43.87 -21.84
C SER A 652 18.30 -44.37 -23.30
N ASN A 653 19.43 -44.83 -23.84
CA ASN A 653 19.63 -45.94 -24.78
C ASN A 653 19.17 -45.94 -26.25
N SER A 654 20.22 -46.01 -27.08
CA SER A 654 20.45 -47.01 -28.14
C SER A 654 19.74 -46.84 -29.49
N GLY A 655 20.54 -46.83 -30.57
CA GLY A 655 20.03 -46.87 -31.94
C GLY A 655 21.11 -46.63 -32.98
N ARG A 656 21.79 -47.71 -33.36
CA ARG A 656 22.93 -47.81 -34.29
C ARG A 656 22.48 -47.73 -35.76
N LYS A 657 23.41 -47.37 -36.66
CA LYS A 657 23.45 -47.57 -38.15
C LYS A 657 22.57 -46.60 -38.97
N SER A 658 22.92 -46.13 -40.17
CA SER A 658 24.06 -46.36 -41.07
C SER A 658 23.96 -45.41 -42.29
N TYR A 659 25.14 -45.03 -42.81
CA TYR A 659 25.52 -44.80 -44.22
C TYR A 659 24.79 -43.84 -45.18
N SER A 660 25.61 -42.86 -45.62
CA SER A 660 25.83 -42.40 -47.01
C SER A 660 24.70 -41.60 -47.68
N CYS A 661 24.91 -40.66 -48.60
CA CYS A 661 26.08 -40.33 -49.41
C CYS A 661 25.83 -38.93 -50.02
N ARG A 662 26.88 -38.10 -50.06
CA ARG A 662 27.34 -37.27 -51.21
C ARG A 662 26.37 -36.43 -52.07
N ARG A 663 26.94 -35.25 -52.40
CA ARG A 663 26.73 -34.32 -53.53
C ARG A 663 25.67 -33.23 -53.26
N ARG A 664 25.92 -31.96 -53.56
CA ARG A 664 27.01 -31.32 -54.30
C ARG A 664 27.15 -29.88 -53.84
#